data_AF-D5Q9J1-F1
#
_entry.id   AF-D5Q9J1-F1
#
_cell.length_a   1.000
_cell.length_b   1.000
_cell.length_c   1.000
_cell.angle_alpha   90.00
_cell.angle_beta   90.00
_cell.angle_gamma   90.00
#
_symmetry.space_group_name_H-M   'P 1'
#
loop_
_entity.id
_entity.type
_entity.pdbx_description
1 polymer ?
#
loop_
_entity_poly.entity_id
_entity_poly.type
_entity_poly.pdbx_seq_one_letter_code
_entity_poly.pdbx_strand_id
1 'polypeptide(L)'
;MTQRKLSRKEKVLICLKRLTEEHLNFNNGIRFGFDAEYIATEVGINRSNASKELNQLIKESIIIKIKGKPVQYLYKESIESILGKKLNKGIFSNINSINEYSEDDSIKDEYILEGIKKENNIFNLVGCDGSLKSQIEQAKAAVIYPPKGLSTLIIGPTGVGKSIFAEYMYKYSLNIKEDSDNAPFIIFNCADYSDNQQLLLAQLFGYVKGAFTGADKDKYGIVHEANNGILFLDEVHRLSAEGQEMLFLLMDKGIYRRLGEANKVHECRVMIIAATTEDPETAMLETFLRRIPVTIKIPSLEERGFQERMKLICYFFKEESIRIGVKLKVSKEVIKAFILYKCKGNIGQLKSDIQLICARAFLDYMTYKRECVYVRLSLLPNNIRESLYGNNRKEEFVQNFSFIGKDDIIFLPEEKSFESENLLIENKKYDLDFYGMIKETWNKLQQEGIKESQIRSVIDEDIQKYSYNLMNTFIYNSSNQTAYNNIVNDSIATTVKYVLQKHDKWSKREGLDKLIKAIALHIQNLIERIKIGNIVKHPNKDEIMKERAYEYNIAKEILSNMSLMYGVEFPEDEAIFLATFLYLSYVGLNEESIAILVIMHGESTASSMVNVANTLLDCNHAVAINMGLEDRVQDILVQAVEIANEIDKGKGILILTDMGSILTFAKVIHDATGKEVKAIDMVSTPIVIEATRKALTPEMTLEKLYFNIIESIKKHYGDMEITYAEKDNGGRYFDRLLIDNISKTLTFLNGEKAYFILKEVINRISEHYSLVIQDELLVKFIFHCSCMIERVIIKESLVYKSYEERISRSKELYLVIKESFKLVEETFDIIISDMEYANILDIFESQYDTDKFKS
;
A
#
# COMPACT_ATOMS: atom_id res chain seq x y z
N MET A 1 -58.36 -51.77 7.41
CA MET A 1 -58.05 -50.32 7.32
C MET A 1 -56.66 -50.18 6.71
N THR A 2 -56.57 -49.58 5.52
CA THR A 2 -55.37 -49.52 4.68
C THR A 2 -54.30 -48.59 5.30
N GLN A 3 -53.12 -49.13 5.61
CA GLN A 3 -51.97 -48.34 6.11
C GLN A 3 -51.44 -47.43 5.00
N ARG A 4 -51.55 -46.11 5.18
CA ARG A 4 -50.98 -45.08 4.31
C ARG A 4 -49.45 -45.17 4.35
N LYS A 5 -48.78 -45.41 3.21
CA LYS A 5 -47.32 -45.35 3.10
C LYS A 5 -46.84 -43.92 3.32
N LEU A 6 -46.06 -43.69 4.38
CA LEU A 6 -45.47 -42.39 4.69
C LEU A 6 -44.51 -41.94 3.59
N SER A 7 -44.65 -40.69 3.15
CA SER A 7 -43.76 -40.01 2.22
C SER A 7 -42.36 -39.82 2.82
N ARG A 8 -41.35 -39.60 1.96
CA ARG A 8 -39.96 -39.38 2.40
C ARG A 8 -39.83 -38.18 3.35
N LYS A 9 -40.55 -37.10 3.05
CA LYS A 9 -40.65 -35.89 3.88
C LYS A 9 -41.23 -36.17 5.25
N GLU A 10 -42.33 -36.93 5.32
CA GLU A 10 -42.96 -37.31 6.59
C GLU A 10 -42.02 -38.18 7.44
N LYS A 11 -41.26 -39.09 6.83
CA LYS A 11 -40.26 -39.89 7.54
C LYS A 11 -39.12 -39.05 8.14
N VAL A 12 -38.60 -38.08 7.37
CA VAL A 12 -37.58 -37.13 7.84
C VAL A 12 -38.11 -36.27 8.99
N LEU A 13 -39.35 -35.80 8.87
CA LEU A 13 -39.98 -34.99 9.91
C LEU A 13 -40.20 -35.78 11.21
N ILE A 14 -40.75 -37.00 11.11
CA ILE A 14 -40.98 -37.88 12.27
C ILE A 14 -39.66 -38.22 12.96
N CYS A 15 -38.62 -38.53 12.17
CA CYS A 15 -37.28 -38.79 12.70
C CYS A 15 -36.71 -37.57 13.44
N LEU A 16 -36.75 -36.39 12.83
CA LEU A 16 -36.23 -35.17 13.46
C LEU A 16 -37.01 -34.79 14.72
N LYS A 17 -38.34 -34.95 14.73
CA LYS A 17 -39.18 -34.73 15.90
C LYS A 17 -38.77 -35.66 17.05
N ARG A 18 -38.69 -36.98 16.77
CA ARG A 18 -38.25 -37.98 17.75
C ARG A 18 -36.87 -37.66 18.33
N LEU A 19 -35.90 -37.38 17.46
CA LEU A 19 -34.53 -37.04 17.87
C LEU A 19 -34.48 -35.76 18.72
N THR A 20 -35.27 -34.75 18.35
CA THR A 20 -35.36 -33.49 19.10
C THR A 20 -35.94 -33.75 20.49
N GLU A 21 -37.02 -34.53 20.61
CA GLU A 21 -37.69 -34.83 21.89
C GLU A 21 -36.87 -35.75 22.81
N GLU A 22 -36.18 -36.76 22.28
CA GLU A 22 -35.38 -37.71 23.07
C GLU A 22 -34.09 -37.10 23.67
N HIS A 23 -33.56 -36.07 23.02
CA HIS A 23 -32.23 -35.53 23.33
C HIS A 23 -32.23 -34.13 23.96
N LEU A 24 -33.40 -33.53 24.17
CA LEU A 24 -33.55 -32.26 24.88
C LEU A 24 -33.93 -32.52 26.34
N ASN A 25 -33.01 -32.20 27.27
CA ASN A 25 -33.27 -32.24 28.70
C ASN A 25 -33.95 -30.95 29.18
N PHE A 26 -35.10 -31.08 29.83
CA PHE A 26 -36.00 -29.99 30.26
C PHE A 26 -35.38 -28.91 31.18
N ASN A 27 -34.19 -29.14 31.76
CA ASN A 27 -33.63 -28.26 32.80
C ASN A 27 -32.37 -27.45 32.41
N ASN A 28 -31.78 -27.61 31.22
CA ASN A 28 -30.45 -27.04 30.91
C ASN A 28 -30.28 -26.35 29.53
N GLY A 29 -31.39 -26.02 28.85
CA GLY A 29 -31.37 -25.34 27.55
C GLY A 29 -30.88 -26.22 26.38
N ILE A 30 -30.93 -25.68 25.16
CA ILE A 30 -30.57 -26.40 23.93
C ILE A 30 -29.04 -26.41 23.78
N ARG A 31 -28.43 -27.60 23.66
CA ARG A 31 -26.97 -27.76 23.58
C ARG A 31 -26.42 -28.33 22.28
N PHE A 32 -27.25 -28.99 21.45
CA PHE A 32 -26.85 -29.51 20.14
C PHE A 32 -28.06 -29.65 19.21
N GLY A 33 -27.80 -29.76 17.90
CA GLY A 33 -28.79 -30.17 16.90
C GLY A 33 -28.24 -31.25 15.97
N PHE A 34 -29.09 -31.76 15.08
CA PHE A 34 -28.79 -32.93 14.26
C PHE A 34 -28.40 -32.53 12.84
N ASP A 35 -27.30 -33.04 12.32
CA ASP A 35 -26.92 -32.78 10.94
C ASP A 35 -27.67 -33.67 9.93
N ALA A 36 -27.61 -33.28 8.65
CA ALA A 36 -28.31 -33.98 7.58
C ALA A 36 -27.77 -35.40 7.31
N GLU A 37 -26.54 -35.73 7.72
CA GLU A 37 -25.95 -37.07 7.53
C GLU A 37 -26.53 -38.04 8.57
N TYR A 38 -26.62 -37.59 9.82
CA TYR A 38 -27.20 -38.36 10.91
C TYR A 38 -28.67 -38.68 10.64
N ILE A 39 -29.45 -37.68 10.23
CA ILE A 39 -30.88 -37.85 9.89
C ILE A 39 -31.06 -38.78 8.68
N ALA A 40 -30.18 -38.70 7.69
CA ALA A 40 -30.23 -39.55 6.51
C ALA A 40 -29.99 -41.03 6.86
N THR A 41 -29.05 -41.30 7.77
CA THR A 41 -28.71 -42.64 8.26
C THR A 41 -29.89 -43.27 9.01
N GLU A 42 -30.50 -42.53 9.94
CA GLU A 42 -31.66 -42.98 10.72
C GLU A 42 -32.90 -43.28 9.86
N VAL A 43 -33.10 -42.52 8.78
CA VAL A 43 -34.26 -42.68 7.88
C VAL A 43 -33.99 -43.70 6.76
N GLY A 44 -32.72 -44.08 6.53
CA GLY A 44 -32.30 -44.98 5.46
C GLY A 44 -32.38 -44.33 4.07
N ILE A 45 -32.01 -43.06 3.95
CA ILE A 45 -31.98 -42.30 2.68
C ILE A 45 -30.60 -41.67 2.45
N ASN A 46 -30.32 -41.20 1.23
CA ASN A 46 -29.09 -40.46 0.95
C ASN A 46 -29.14 -39.05 1.60
N ARG A 47 -28.01 -38.58 2.14
CA ARG A 47 -27.82 -37.22 2.67
C ARG A 47 -28.33 -36.11 1.75
N SER A 48 -28.14 -36.23 0.44
CA SER A 48 -28.64 -35.24 -0.53
C SER A 48 -30.16 -35.13 -0.53
N ASN A 49 -30.85 -36.26 -0.41
CA ASN A 49 -32.30 -36.33 -0.30
C ASN A 49 -32.78 -35.82 1.07
N ALA A 50 -32.12 -36.20 2.17
CA ALA A 50 -32.44 -35.69 3.51
C ALA A 50 -32.31 -34.16 3.55
N SER A 51 -31.22 -33.61 2.99
CA SER A 51 -31.00 -32.15 2.92
C SER A 51 -32.07 -31.44 2.09
N LYS A 52 -32.52 -32.05 0.99
CA LYS A 52 -33.61 -31.50 0.16
C LYS A 52 -34.93 -31.41 0.94
N GLU A 53 -35.31 -32.48 1.64
CA GLU A 53 -36.54 -32.51 2.46
C GLU A 53 -36.45 -31.55 3.66
N LEU A 54 -35.29 -31.48 4.34
CA LEU A 54 -35.06 -30.54 5.45
C LEU A 54 -35.16 -29.07 4.98
N ASN A 55 -34.60 -28.73 3.82
CA ASN A 55 -34.74 -27.37 3.27
C ASN A 55 -36.21 -27.04 2.92
N GLN A 56 -37.01 -28.02 2.50
CA GLN A 56 -38.43 -27.83 2.27
C GLN A 56 -39.21 -27.63 3.58
N LEU A 57 -38.90 -28.40 4.63
CA LEU A 57 -39.49 -28.26 5.96
C LEU A 57 -39.15 -26.92 6.63
N ILE A 58 -38.00 -26.31 6.31
CA ILE A 58 -37.65 -24.94 6.75
C ILE A 58 -38.51 -23.90 6.06
N LYS A 59 -38.76 -24.03 4.74
CA LYS A 59 -39.64 -23.11 4.00
C LYS A 59 -41.06 -23.13 4.55
N GLU A 60 -41.51 -24.28 5.03
CA GLU A 60 -42.82 -24.45 5.67
C GLU A 60 -42.82 -24.04 7.15
N SER A 61 -41.68 -23.54 7.67
CA SER A 61 -41.51 -23.09 9.06
C SER A 61 -41.81 -24.15 10.13
N ILE A 62 -41.63 -25.43 9.79
CA ILE A 62 -41.89 -26.57 10.68
C ILE A 62 -40.64 -26.94 11.51
N ILE A 63 -39.45 -26.64 10.99
CA ILE A 63 -38.16 -26.98 11.62
C ILE A 63 -37.23 -25.76 11.64
N ILE A 64 -36.23 -25.80 12.52
CA ILE A 64 -35.23 -24.75 12.71
C ILE A 64 -33.89 -25.19 12.11
N LYS A 65 -33.18 -24.26 11.47
CA LYS A 65 -31.82 -24.43 10.94
C LYS A 65 -30.81 -23.63 11.74
N ILE A 66 -29.73 -24.27 12.16
CA ILE A 66 -28.59 -23.63 12.82
C ILE A 66 -27.42 -23.62 11.84
N LYS A 67 -26.93 -22.43 11.48
CA LYS A 67 -25.77 -22.26 10.59
C LYS A 67 -24.50 -22.76 11.30
N GLY A 68 -23.67 -23.51 10.58
CA GLY A 68 -22.46 -24.11 11.13
C GLY A 68 -21.83 -25.12 10.17
N LYS A 69 -20.66 -25.66 10.54
CA LYS A 69 -20.01 -26.78 9.84
C LYS A 69 -19.74 -27.89 10.87
N PRO A 70 -20.62 -28.91 11.00
CA PRO A 70 -21.79 -29.20 10.16
C PRO A 70 -23.02 -28.32 10.48
N VAL A 71 -23.93 -28.19 9.51
CA VAL A 71 -25.24 -27.51 9.66
C VAL A 71 -26.17 -28.42 10.46
N GLN A 72 -26.87 -27.86 11.45
CA GLN A 72 -27.74 -28.61 12.35
C GLN A 72 -29.22 -28.20 12.23
N TYR A 73 -30.11 -29.14 12.54
CA TYR A 73 -31.57 -29.00 12.42
C TYR A 73 -32.26 -29.47 13.72
N LEU A 74 -33.39 -28.82 14.06
CA LEU A 74 -34.21 -29.14 15.23
C LEU A 74 -35.71 -28.98 14.89
N TYR A 75 -36.58 -29.75 15.53
CA TYR A 75 -38.03 -29.61 15.37
C TYR A 75 -38.57 -28.41 16.16
N LYS A 76 -39.30 -27.51 15.49
CA LYS A 76 -39.61 -26.18 16.02
C LYS A 76 -40.53 -26.19 17.24
N GLU A 77 -41.64 -26.93 17.18
CA GLU A 77 -42.64 -26.92 18.27
C GLU A 77 -42.06 -27.49 19.59
N SER A 78 -41.18 -28.49 19.51
CA SER A 78 -40.51 -29.02 20.70
C SER A 78 -39.62 -27.97 21.37
N ILE A 79 -38.99 -27.10 20.58
CA ILE A 79 -38.20 -25.98 21.10
C ILE A 79 -39.09 -24.89 21.70
N GLU A 80 -40.17 -24.51 21.01
CA GLU A 80 -41.12 -23.51 21.50
C GLU A 80 -41.74 -23.93 22.83
N SER A 81 -42.04 -25.22 23.00
CA SER A 81 -42.55 -25.78 24.25
C SER A 81 -41.55 -25.70 25.41
N ILE A 82 -40.24 -25.72 25.13
CA ILE A 82 -39.18 -25.65 26.15
C ILE A 82 -38.86 -24.20 26.51
N LEU A 83 -38.82 -23.32 25.51
CA LEU A 83 -38.56 -21.88 25.72
C LEU A 83 -39.80 -21.13 26.23
N GLY A 84 -40.98 -21.74 26.15
CA GLY A 84 -42.25 -21.12 26.54
C GLY A 84 -42.65 -19.93 25.66
N LYS A 85 -42.09 -19.82 24.45
CA LYS A 85 -42.25 -18.69 23.52
C LYS A 85 -42.35 -19.18 22.08
N LYS A 86 -43.04 -18.43 21.23
CA LYS A 86 -43.10 -18.71 19.78
C LYS A 86 -41.88 -18.17 19.07
N LEU A 87 -41.29 -18.97 18.19
CA LEU A 87 -40.15 -18.58 17.38
C LEU A 87 -40.65 -18.10 16.02
N ASN A 88 -40.55 -16.80 15.75
CA ASN A 88 -40.96 -16.23 14.45
C ASN A 88 -39.88 -16.41 13.36
N LYS A 89 -38.68 -16.88 13.74
CA LYS A 89 -37.54 -17.11 12.86
C LYS A 89 -37.20 -18.59 12.75
N GLY A 90 -36.93 -19.07 11.53
CA GLY A 90 -36.57 -20.48 11.25
C GLY A 90 -35.07 -20.74 11.08
N ILE A 91 -34.21 -19.70 11.09
CA ILE A 91 -32.78 -19.83 10.83
C ILE A 91 -31.97 -19.01 11.86
N PHE A 92 -31.03 -19.66 12.52
CA PHE A 92 -30.18 -19.09 13.58
C PHE A 92 -28.70 -19.23 13.24
N SER A 93 -27.86 -18.32 13.74
CA SER A 93 -26.41 -18.29 13.48
C SER A 93 -25.64 -19.29 14.33
N ASN A 94 -26.10 -19.54 15.56
CA ASN A 94 -25.56 -20.54 16.48
C ASN A 94 -26.63 -20.96 17.50
N ILE A 95 -26.36 -21.95 18.35
CA ILE A 95 -27.36 -22.48 19.28
C ILE A 95 -27.67 -21.51 20.44
N ASN A 96 -26.69 -20.68 20.84
CA ASN A 96 -26.88 -19.68 21.91
C ASN A 96 -27.87 -18.59 21.48
N SER A 97 -27.87 -18.22 20.19
CA SER A 97 -28.83 -17.26 19.63
C SER A 97 -30.29 -17.74 19.64
N ILE A 98 -30.53 -19.04 19.85
CA ILE A 98 -31.89 -19.57 20.08
C ILE A 98 -32.30 -19.37 21.54
N ASN A 99 -31.38 -19.59 22.49
CA ASN A 99 -31.65 -19.44 23.92
C ASN A 99 -31.83 -17.97 24.33
N GLU A 100 -31.18 -17.04 23.62
CA GLU A 100 -31.22 -15.59 23.89
C GLU A 100 -32.32 -14.84 23.10
N TYR A 101 -33.18 -15.56 22.36
CA TYR A 101 -34.21 -14.95 21.52
C TYR A 101 -35.30 -14.22 22.33
N SER A 102 -35.51 -12.93 22.03
CA SER A 102 -36.56 -12.07 22.59
C SER A 102 -37.63 -11.71 21.54
N GLU A 103 -38.89 -11.56 21.96
CA GLU A 103 -40.01 -11.25 21.05
C GLU A 103 -39.92 -9.82 20.46
N ASP A 104 -39.18 -8.90 21.10
CA ASP A 104 -39.05 -7.49 20.67
C ASP A 104 -38.16 -7.26 19.44
N ASP A 105 -37.45 -8.29 18.94
CA ASP A 105 -36.69 -8.21 17.69
C ASP A 105 -37.57 -8.21 16.43
N SER A 106 -38.90 -8.22 16.57
CA SER A 106 -39.85 -8.32 15.45
C SER A 106 -40.23 -7.00 14.75
N ILE A 107 -39.56 -5.86 15.03
CA ILE A 107 -39.91 -4.55 14.41
C ILE A 107 -38.83 -4.01 13.46
N LYS A 108 -37.72 -4.73 13.20
CA LYS A 108 -36.74 -4.33 12.17
C LYS A 108 -36.53 -5.44 11.13
N ASP A 109 -37.36 -5.34 10.09
CA ASP A 109 -37.15 -5.81 8.71
C ASP A 109 -36.93 -7.32 8.45
N GLU A 110 -37.93 -8.00 7.88
CA GLU A 110 -37.63 -9.15 6.98
C GLU A 110 -38.69 -9.52 5.91
N TYR A 111 -39.67 -8.68 5.57
CA TYR A 111 -40.61 -8.99 4.46
C TYR A 111 -40.61 -8.02 3.26
N ILE A 112 -39.74 -7.00 3.26
CA ILE A 112 -39.53 -6.13 2.08
C ILE A 112 -38.10 -6.24 1.51
N LEU A 113 -37.14 -6.81 2.26
CA LEU A 113 -35.72 -6.79 1.89
C LEU A 113 -35.21 -8.02 1.09
N GLU A 114 -35.90 -9.16 1.04
CA GLU A 114 -35.39 -10.30 0.26
C GLU A 114 -35.60 -10.15 -1.26
N GLY A 115 -36.62 -9.40 -1.69
CA GLY A 115 -36.74 -8.94 -3.08
C GLY A 115 -35.66 -7.91 -3.43
N ILE A 116 -35.50 -6.91 -2.56
CA ILE A 116 -34.59 -5.76 -2.81
C ILE A 116 -33.10 -6.13 -2.66
N LYS A 117 -32.73 -7.12 -1.82
CA LYS A 117 -31.32 -7.53 -1.65
C LYS A 117 -30.78 -8.39 -2.81
N LYS A 118 -31.63 -9.11 -3.56
CA LYS A 118 -31.20 -9.70 -4.84
C LYS A 118 -31.11 -8.64 -5.95
N GLU A 119 -31.97 -7.63 -5.92
CA GLU A 119 -32.00 -6.53 -6.91
C GLU A 119 -30.77 -5.62 -6.86
N ASN A 120 -30.16 -5.41 -5.69
CA ASN A 120 -29.01 -4.50 -5.54
C ASN A 120 -27.65 -5.08 -5.96
N ASN A 121 -27.52 -6.40 -6.13
CA ASN A 121 -26.20 -7.02 -6.36
C ASN A 121 -25.81 -7.13 -7.85
N ILE A 122 -26.72 -6.81 -8.77
CA ILE A 122 -26.48 -6.94 -10.21
C ILE A 122 -25.56 -5.81 -10.68
N PHE A 123 -25.76 -4.57 -10.25
CA PHE A 123 -24.89 -3.43 -10.57
C PHE A 123 -23.70 -3.32 -9.61
N ASN A 124 -22.94 -4.40 -9.42
CA ASN A 124 -21.71 -4.38 -8.63
C ASN A 124 -20.53 -3.83 -9.48
N LEU A 125 -20.66 -2.58 -9.92
CA LEU A 125 -19.64 -1.84 -10.64
C LEU A 125 -18.83 -0.99 -9.65
N VAL A 126 -17.52 -0.87 -9.88
CA VAL A 126 -16.69 0.05 -9.10
C VAL A 126 -17.21 1.49 -9.27
N GLY A 127 -17.61 2.10 -8.16
CA GLY A 127 -18.27 3.41 -8.11
C GLY A 127 -19.78 3.36 -7.93
N CYS A 128 -20.39 2.20 -7.66
CA CYS A 128 -21.83 2.04 -7.46
C CYS A 128 -22.43 2.97 -6.40
N ASP A 129 -21.72 3.17 -5.29
CA ASP A 129 -22.13 4.06 -4.19
C ASP A 129 -21.50 5.46 -4.29
N GLY A 130 -20.70 5.72 -5.33
CA GLY A 130 -19.98 6.96 -5.57
C GLY A 130 -20.36 7.59 -6.90
N SER A 131 -19.39 7.69 -7.82
CA SER A 131 -19.51 8.43 -9.09
C SER A 131 -20.55 7.88 -10.08
N LEU A 132 -20.98 6.62 -9.92
CA LEU A 132 -21.96 5.97 -10.79
C LEU A 132 -23.35 5.85 -10.16
N LYS A 133 -23.55 6.31 -8.92
CA LYS A 133 -24.80 6.09 -8.19
C LYS A 133 -26.03 6.61 -8.95
N SER A 134 -25.98 7.88 -9.36
CA SER A 134 -27.07 8.52 -10.12
C SER A 134 -27.31 7.84 -11.47
N GLN A 135 -26.24 7.46 -12.17
CA GLN A 135 -26.30 6.77 -13.46
C GLN A 135 -26.96 5.40 -13.33
N ILE A 136 -26.64 4.66 -12.27
CA ILE A 136 -27.25 3.35 -11.98
C ILE A 136 -28.73 3.52 -11.64
N GLU A 137 -29.10 4.53 -10.84
CA GLU A 137 -30.51 4.82 -10.52
C GLU A 137 -31.32 5.14 -11.79
N GLN A 138 -30.78 5.99 -12.68
CA GLN A 138 -31.38 6.28 -13.99
C GLN A 138 -31.51 5.02 -14.86
N ALA A 139 -30.47 4.19 -14.90
CA ALA A 139 -30.46 2.94 -15.66
C ALA A 139 -31.53 1.96 -15.15
N LYS A 140 -31.64 1.80 -13.83
CA LYS A 140 -32.66 0.96 -13.18
C LYS A 140 -34.06 1.46 -13.53
N ALA A 141 -34.30 2.76 -13.41
CA ALA A 141 -35.59 3.38 -13.74
C ALA A 141 -35.95 3.18 -15.22
N ALA A 142 -35.00 3.38 -16.14
CA ALA A 142 -35.20 3.18 -17.56
C ALA A 142 -35.58 1.74 -17.92
N VAL A 143 -34.94 0.74 -17.29
CA VAL A 143 -35.19 -0.68 -17.57
C VAL A 143 -36.55 -1.16 -17.02
N ILE A 144 -36.93 -0.69 -15.83
CA ILE A 144 -38.16 -1.13 -15.15
C ILE A 144 -39.41 -0.51 -15.76
N TYR A 145 -39.31 0.69 -16.33
CA TYR A 145 -40.48 1.45 -16.77
C TYR A 145 -41.36 0.64 -17.77
N PRO A 146 -42.66 0.44 -17.49
CA PRO A 146 -43.53 -0.37 -18.34
C PRO A 146 -43.91 0.36 -19.64
N PRO A 147 -44.28 -0.36 -20.72
CA PRO A 147 -44.38 -1.81 -20.81
C PRO A 147 -43.06 -2.54 -21.12
N LYS A 148 -42.05 -1.86 -21.69
CA LYS A 148 -40.81 -2.50 -22.20
C LYS A 148 -39.50 -1.77 -21.91
N GLY A 149 -39.52 -0.80 -21.01
CA GLY A 149 -38.38 0.07 -20.71
C GLY A 149 -38.37 1.32 -21.59
N LEU A 150 -37.54 2.28 -21.21
CA LEU A 150 -37.32 3.53 -21.92
C LEU A 150 -36.04 3.45 -22.75
N SER A 151 -36.10 3.86 -24.01
CA SER A 151 -34.88 4.03 -24.82
C SER A 151 -33.91 4.96 -24.10
N THR A 152 -32.64 4.58 -24.08
CA THR A 152 -31.61 5.23 -23.26
C THR A 152 -30.40 5.59 -24.10
N LEU A 153 -29.85 6.78 -23.91
CA LEU A 153 -28.59 7.22 -24.51
C LEU A 153 -27.50 7.26 -23.44
N ILE A 154 -26.43 6.49 -23.63
CA ILE A 154 -25.24 6.47 -22.77
C ILE A 154 -24.17 7.35 -23.40
N ILE A 155 -23.78 8.41 -22.70
CA ILE A 155 -22.77 9.36 -23.15
C ILE A 155 -21.52 9.19 -22.30
N GLY A 156 -20.37 9.17 -22.93
CA GLY A 156 -19.11 9.27 -22.21
C GLY A 156 -17.91 9.06 -23.12
N PRO A 157 -16.72 9.52 -22.70
CA PRO A 157 -15.49 9.35 -23.47
C PRO A 157 -15.19 7.89 -23.86
N THR A 158 -14.30 7.68 -24.81
CA THR A 158 -13.85 6.34 -25.19
C THR A 158 -13.20 5.63 -23.99
N GLY A 159 -13.52 4.35 -23.80
CA GLY A 159 -12.90 3.52 -22.77
C GLY A 159 -13.43 3.70 -21.34
N VAL A 160 -14.56 4.39 -21.12
CA VAL A 160 -15.19 4.50 -19.78
C VAL A 160 -16.07 3.31 -19.37
N GLY A 161 -16.30 2.36 -20.29
CA GLY A 161 -17.09 1.15 -20.03
C GLY A 161 -18.58 1.23 -20.40
N LYS A 162 -18.94 2.00 -21.45
CA LYS A 162 -20.34 2.14 -21.92
C LYS A 162 -21.00 0.80 -22.27
N SER A 163 -20.30 -0.06 -23.01
CA SER A 163 -20.81 -1.37 -23.44
C SER A 163 -21.01 -2.31 -22.24
N ILE A 164 -20.09 -2.31 -21.29
CA ILE A 164 -20.23 -3.04 -20.01
C ILE A 164 -21.45 -2.51 -19.24
N PHE A 165 -21.63 -1.19 -19.15
CA PHE A 165 -22.77 -0.59 -18.47
C PHE A 165 -24.11 -1.02 -19.10
N ALA A 166 -24.19 -1.07 -20.44
CA ALA A 166 -25.35 -1.58 -21.16
C ALA A 166 -25.61 -3.08 -20.90
N GLU A 167 -24.57 -3.91 -20.81
CA GLU A 167 -24.71 -5.31 -20.39
C GLU A 167 -25.30 -5.45 -18.99
N TYR A 168 -24.91 -4.57 -18.06
CA TYR A 168 -25.50 -4.56 -16.71
C TYR A 168 -26.97 -4.13 -16.73
N MET A 169 -27.36 -3.18 -17.59
CA MET A 169 -28.77 -2.85 -17.82
C MET A 169 -29.55 -4.06 -18.34
N TYR A 170 -29.00 -4.81 -19.28
CA TYR A 170 -29.61 -6.05 -19.77
C TYR A 170 -29.73 -7.11 -18.68
N LYS A 171 -28.65 -7.41 -17.95
CA LYS A 171 -28.66 -8.34 -16.82
C LYS A 171 -29.69 -7.95 -15.76
N TYR A 172 -29.84 -6.66 -15.50
CA TYR A 172 -30.87 -6.16 -14.59
C TYR A 172 -32.29 -6.42 -15.12
N SER A 173 -32.51 -6.24 -16.44
CA SER A 173 -33.80 -6.54 -17.08
C SER A 173 -34.21 -8.01 -17.01
N LEU A 174 -33.24 -8.93 -17.08
CA LEU A 174 -33.47 -10.38 -16.96
C LEU A 174 -33.95 -10.79 -15.56
N ASN A 175 -33.52 -10.07 -14.52
CA ASN A 175 -33.82 -10.44 -13.14
C ASN A 175 -35.20 -9.94 -12.65
N ILE A 176 -35.81 -8.97 -13.32
CA ILE A 176 -37.02 -8.27 -12.83
C ILE A 176 -38.28 -8.70 -13.57
N LYS A 177 -38.18 -9.00 -14.87
CA LYS A 177 -39.36 -9.30 -15.70
C LYS A 177 -39.56 -10.83 -15.73
N GLU A 178 -40.70 -11.32 -15.25
CA GLU A 178 -40.98 -12.78 -15.22
C GLU A 178 -40.98 -13.42 -16.62
N ASP A 179 -41.22 -12.64 -17.68
CA ASP A 179 -41.20 -13.07 -19.09
C ASP A 179 -39.85 -12.85 -19.82
N SER A 180 -38.79 -12.40 -19.14
CA SER A 180 -37.53 -11.99 -19.79
C SER A 180 -36.42 -13.04 -19.90
N ASP A 181 -36.62 -14.26 -19.39
CA ASP A 181 -35.60 -15.34 -19.44
C ASP A 181 -35.10 -15.68 -20.88
N ASN A 182 -35.83 -15.26 -21.93
CA ASN A 182 -35.46 -15.43 -23.34
C ASN A 182 -35.32 -14.12 -24.13
N ALA A 183 -35.24 -12.96 -23.47
CA ALA A 183 -35.11 -11.67 -24.17
C ALA A 183 -33.72 -11.54 -24.83
N PRO A 184 -33.62 -11.35 -26.16
CA PRO A 184 -32.32 -11.22 -26.84
C PRO A 184 -31.62 -9.91 -26.45
N PHE A 185 -30.31 -9.96 -26.24
CA PHE A 185 -29.45 -8.77 -26.15
C PHE A 185 -28.53 -8.75 -27.34
N ILE A 186 -28.83 -7.88 -28.30
CA ILE A 186 -28.08 -7.77 -29.54
C ILE A 186 -27.22 -6.52 -29.49
N ILE A 187 -25.91 -6.71 -29.68
CA ILE A 187 -24.93 -5.64 -29.72
C ILE A 187 -24.59 -5.36 -31.18
N PHE A 188 -24.64 -4.09 -31.57
CA PHE A 188 -24.20 -3.63 -32.88
C PHE A 188 -23.34 -2.37 -32.74
N ASN A 189 -22.08 -2.47 -33.17
CA ASN A 189 -21.18 -1.34 -33.24
C ASN A 189 -21.33 -0.65 -34.60
N CYS A 190 -21.83 0.58 -34.62
CA CYS A 190 -22.03 1.32 -35.86
C CYS A 190 -20.69 1.71 -36.53
N ALA A 191 -19.58 1.71 -35.79
CA ALA A 191 -18.26 2.01 -36.35
C ALA A 191 -17.79 0.94 -37.35
N ASP A 192 -18.16 -0.33 -37.15
CA ASP A 192 -17.67 -1.48 -37.94
C ASP A 192 -18.01 -1.38 -39.44
N TYR A 193 -19.08 -0.65 -39.79
CA TYR A 193 -19.56 -0.49 -41.16
C TYR A 193 -19.66 0.98 -41.58
N SER A 194 -19.03 1.90 -40.83
CA SER A 194 -19.22 3.35 -41.00
C SER A 194 -18.74 3.91 -42.35
N ASP A 195 -17.76 3.27 -42.99
CA ASP A 195 -17.26 3.62 -44.32
C ASP A 195 -18.28 3.40 -45.44
N ASN A 196 -19.26 2.52 -45.22
CA ASN A 196 -20.33 2.25 -46.17
C ASN A 196 -21.69 2.28 -45.47
N GLN A 197 -22.30 3.47 -45.51
CA GLN A 197 -23.61 3.73 -44.90
C GLN A 197 -24.71 2.78 -45.40
N GLN A 198 -24.69 2.38 -46.68
CA GLN A 198 -25.67 1.43 -47.20
C GLN A 198 -25.51 0.04 -46.57
N LEU A 199 -24.28 -0.44 -46.40
CA LEU A 199 -24.02 -1.72 -45.72
C LEU A 199 -24.40 -1.66 -44.24
N LEU A 200 -24.13 -0.55 -43.56
CA LEU A 200 -24.54 -0.35 -42.17
C LEU A 200 -26.07 -0.47 -42.04
N LEU A 201 -26.83 0.29 -42.83
CA LEU A 201 -28.29 0.23 -42.85
C LEU A 201 -28.81 -1.16 -43.25
N ALA A 202 -28.13 -1.82 -44.19
CA ALA A 202 -28.47 -3.16 -44.64
C ALA A 202 -28.28 -4.22 -43.53
N GLN A 203 -27.26 -4.10 -42.68
CA GLN A 203 -27.11 -4.99 -41.52
C GLN A 203 -28.14 -4.65 -40.43
N LEU A 204 -28.37 -3.37 -40.17
CA LEU A 204 -29.26 -2.94 -39.09
C LEU A 204 -30.73 -3.28 -39.37
N PHE A 205 -31.25 -2.91 -40.54
CA PHE A 205 -32.66 -3.08 -40.91
C PHE A 205 -32.93 -4.26 -41.86
N GLY A 206 -31.91 -4.77 -42.54
CA GLY A 206 -32.08 -5.81 -43.57
C GLY A 206 -32.39 -5.22 -44.94
N TYR A 207 -32.41 -6.08 -45.96
CA TYR A 207 -32.63 -5.69 -47.35
C TYR A 207 -33.38 -6.77 -48.14
N VAL A 208 -34.04 -6.36 -49.21
CA VAL A 208 -34.61 -7.27 -50.22
C VAL A 208 -33.65 -7.46 -51.39
N LYS A 209 -33.82 -8.57 -52.12
CA LYS A 209 -33.09 -8.82 -53.35
C LYS A 209 -33.19 -7.62 -54.31
N GLY A 210 -32.06 -7.13 -54.78
CA GLY A 210 -31.96 -5.99 -55.69
C GLY A 210 -32.02 -4.60 -55.02
N ALA A 211 -31.98 -4.50 -53.69
CA ALA A 211 -31.96 -3.21 -52.98
C ALA A 211 -30.69 -2.39 -53.24
N PHE A 212 -29.54 -3.03 -53.46
CA PHE A 212 -28.26 -2.41 -53.83
C PHE A 212 -27.37 -3.41 -54.59
N THR A 213 -26.26 -2.95 -55.17
CA THR A 213 -25.31 -3.82 -55.89
C THR A 213 -24.68 -4.85 -54.94
N GLY A 214 -24.98 -6.13 -55.15
CA GLY A 214 -24.58 -7.26 -54.29
C GLY A 214 -25.69 -7.82 -53.40
N ALA A 215 -26.91 -7.26 -53.46
CA ALA A 215 -28.08 -7.79 -52.76
C ALA A 215 -28.72 -8.97 -53.52
N ASP A 216 -28.06 -10.13 -53.54
CA ASP A 216 -28.48 -11.30 -54.33
C ASP A 216 -29.67 -12.08 -53.72
N LYS A 217 -29.94 -11.86 -52.43
CA LYS A 217 -31.00 -12.51 -51.65
C LYS A 217 -31.63 -11.56 -50.64
N ASP A 218 -32.83 -11.89 -50.18
CA ASP A 218 -33.44 -11.23 -49.04
C ASP A 218 -32.67 -11.57 -47.74
N LYS A 219 -32.46 -10.57 -46.88
CA LYS A 219 -31.84 -10.73 -45.57
C LYS A 219 -32.58 -9.90 -44.51
N TYR A 220 -32.85 -10.50 -43.36
CA TYR A 220 -33.32 -9.76 -42.18
C TYR A 220 -32.14 -9.07 -41.48
N GLY A 221 -32.42 -7.90 -40.91
CA GLY A 221 -31.43 -7.14 -40.15
C GLY A 221 -31.45 -7.42 -38.67
N ILE A 222 -30.49 -6.84 -37.96
CA ILE A 222 -30.25 -6.96 -36.52
C ILE A 222 -31.47 -6.48 -35.70
N VAL A 223 -32.22 -5.49 -36.18
CA VAL A 223 -33.48 -5.05 -35.55
C VAL A 223 -34.47 -6.21 -35.43
N HIS A 224 -34.55 -7.08 -36.44
CA HIS A 224 -35.44 -8.25 -36.39
C HIS A 224 -34.98 -9.27 -35.34
N GLU A 225 -33.67 -9.48 -35.23
CA GLU A 225 -33.07 -10.41 -34.26
C GLU A 225 -33.24 -9.93 -32.82
N ALA A 226 -33.32 -8.61 -32.60
CA ALA A 226 -33.52 -7.99 -31.29
C ALA A 226 -35.00 -7.90 -30.86
N ASN A 227 -35.93 -8.48 -31.63
CA ASN A 227 -37.36 -8.37 -31.33
C ASN A 227 -37.69 -8.96 -29.94
N ASN A 228 -38.52 -8.24 -29.19
CA ASN A 228 -38.86 -8.49 -27.78
C ASN A 228 -37.68 -8.41 -26.79
N GLY A 229 -36.52 -7.93 -27.20
CA GLY A 229 -35.34 -7.79 -26.35
C GLY A 229 -34.81 -6.36 -26.24
N ILE A 230 -33.49 -6.26 -26.13
CA ILE A 230 -32.73 -5.01 -26.05
C ILE A 230 -31.73 -4.97 -27.21
N LEU A 231 -31.72 -3.86 -27.94
CA LEU A 231 -30.75 -3.56 -28.98
C LEU A 231 -29.76 -2.50 -28.46
N PHE A 232 -28.49 -2.88 -28.32
CA PHE A 232 -27.42 -1.97 -27.96
C PHE A 232 -26.71 -1.46 -29.22
N LEU A 233 -26.77 -0.16 -29.46
CA LEU A 233 -26.11 0.53 -30.58
C LEU A 233 -24.91 1.31 -30.06
N ASP A 234 -23.71 0.79 -30.27
CA ASP A 234 -22.47 1.52 -29.93
C ASP A 234 -22.09 2.48 -31.06
N GLU A 235 -21.49 3.61 -30.69
CA GLU A 235 -21.17 4.73 -31.57
C GLU A 235 -22.30 5.16 -32.52
N VAL A 236 -23.50 5.36 -31.97
CA VAL A 236 -24.72 5.67 -32.73
C VAL A 236 -24.62 6.93 -33.60
N HIS A 237 -23.72 7.86 -33.26
CA HIS A 237 -23.44 9.06 -34.05
C HIS A 237 -22.90 8.75 -35.46
N ARG A 238 -22.44 7.51 -35.70
CA ARG A 238 -21.99 7.04 -37.02
C ARG A 238 -23.13 6.72 -37.99
N LEU A 239 -24.37 6.67 -37.50
CA LEU A 239 -25.55 6.53 -38.35
C LEU A 239 -25.81 7.81 -39.14
N SER A 240 -26.04 7.67 -40.44
CA SER A 240 -26.57 8.75 -41.28
C SER A 240 -27.92 9.27 -40.76
N ALA A 241 -28.29 10.48 -41.18
CA ALA A 241 -29.59 11.06 -40.88
C ALA A 241 -30.76 10.13 -41.28
N GLU A 242 -30.65 9.47 -42.44
CA GLU A 242 -31.63 8.47 -42.90
C GLU A 242 -31.73 7.28 -41.93
N GLY A 243 -30.60 6.78 -41.43
CA GLY A 243 -30.58 5.71 -40.43
C GLY A 243 -31.23 6.11 -39.12
N GLN A 244 -30.96 7.33 -38.66
CA GLN A 244 -31.60 7.88 -37.45
C GLN A 244 -33.11 8.04 -37.66
N GLU A 245 -33.57 8.49 -38.83
CA GLU A 245 -34.99 8.58 -39.17
C GLU A 245 -35.68 7.21 -39.21
N MET A 246 -35.02 6.17 -39.75
CA MET A 246 -35.55 4.81 -39.73
C MET A 246 -35.71 4.28 -38.29
N LEU A 247 -34.82 4.66 -37.37
CA LEU A 247 -34.99 4.37 -35.94
C LEU A 247 -36.18 5.12 -35.33
N PHE A 248 -36.58 6.30 -35.82
CA PHE A 248 -37.78 7.00 -35.30
C PHE A 248 -39.03 6.17 -35.51
N LEU A 249 -39.17 5.60 -36.71
CA LEU A 249 -40.34 4.80 -37.04
C LEU A 249 -40.45 3.59 -36.11
N LEU A 250 -39.30 3.00 -35.77
CA LEU A 250 -39.20 1.89 -34.83
C LEU A 250 -39.53 2.32 -33.39
N MET A 251 -38.99 3.44 -32.92
CA MET A 251 -39.21 3.94 -31.55
C MET A 251 -40.65 4.42 -31.32
N ASP A 252 -41.24 5.16 -32.27
CA ASP A 252 -42.55 5.77 -32.11
C ASP A 252 -43.69 4.76 -32.33
N LYS A 253 -43.54 3.86 -33.32
CA LYS A 253 -44.62 2.98 -33.80
C LYS A 253 -44.32 1.49 -33.65
N GLY A 254 -43.09 1.10 -33.28
CA GLY A 254 -42.70 -0.30 -33.23
C GLY A 254 -42.67 -0.97 -34.61
N ILE A 255 -42.44 -0.20 -35.68
CA ILE A 255 -42.37 -0.74 -37.05
C ILE A 255 -41.14 -0.24 -37.79
N TYR A 256 -40.63 -1.05 -38.72
CA TYR A 256 -39.52 -0.67 -39.59
C TYR A 256 -39.72 -1.22 -41.01
N ARG A 257 -38.89 -0.75 -41.94
CA ARG A 257 -38.86 -1.21 -43.35
C ARG A 257 -37.46 -1.70 -43.70
N ARG A 258 -37.36 -2.74 -44.52
CA ARG A 258 -36.07 -3.18 -45.08
C ARG A 258 -35.68 -2.27 -46.24
N LEU A 259 -34.39 -2.18 -46.52
CA LEU A 259 -33.90 -1.45 -47.69
C LEU A 259 -34.48 -2.06 -48.97
N GLY A 260 -35.01 -1.20 -49.85
CA GLY A 260 -35.68 -1.59 -51.09
C GLY A 260 -37.17 -1.93 -50.95
N GLU A 261 -37.76 -1.90 -49.74
CA GLU A 261 -39.20 -2.09 -49.52
C GLU A 261 -39.96 -0.76 -49.31
N ALA A 262 -40.87 -0.41 -50.22
CA ALA A 262 -41.67 0.81 -50.10
C ALA A 262 -42.94 0.65 -49.25
N ASN A 263 -43.68 -0.46 -49.43
CA ASN A 263 -45.04 -0.63 -48.90
C ASN A 263 -45.14 -1.65 -47.76
N LYS A 264 -44.13 -2.50 -47.56
CA LYS A 264 -44.14 -3.55 -46.55
C LYS A 264 -43.52 -3.02 -45.26
N VAL A 265 -44.26 -3.09 -44.17
CA VAL A 265 -43.80 -2.74 -42.82
C VAL A 265 -43.67 -4.02 -41.99
N HIS A 266 -42.67 -4.05 -41.11
CA HIS A 266 -42.43 -5.15 -40.18
C HIS A 266 -42.55 -4.63 -38.75
N GLU A 267 -43.25 -5.34 -37.90
CA GLU A 267 -43.38 -5.00 -36.48
C GLU A 267 -42.20 -5.53 -35.68
N CYS A 268 -41.60 -4.69 -34.85
CA CYS A 268 -40.56 -5.06 -33.91
C CYS A 268 -40.71 -4.25 -32.62
N ARG A 269 -40.70 -4.94 -31.48
CA ARG A 269 -40.82 -4.34 -30.16
C ARG A 269 -39.52 -4.51 -29.40
N VAL A 270 -38.67 -3.48 -29.40
CA VAL A 270 -37.32 -3.53 -28.83
C VAL A 270 -37.04 -2.29 -28.00
N MET A 271 -36.33 -2.44 -26.88
CA MET A 271 -35.77 -1.31 -26.13
C MET A 271 -34.40 -0.98 -26.73
N ILE A 272 -34.18 0.29 -27.07
CA ILE A 272 -32.91 0.73 -27.66
C ILE A 272 -32.03 1.33 -26.57
N ILE A 273 -30.81 0.81 -26.44
CA ILE A 273 -29.76 1.45 -25.65
C ILE A 273 -28.72 1.93 -26.65
N ALA A 274 -28.61 3.24 -26.83
CA ALA A 274 -27.61 3.84 -27.71
C ALA A 274 -26.41 4.34 -26.89
N ALA A 275 -25.21 4.30 -27.46
CA ALA A 275 -24.01 4.87 -26.86
C ALA A 275 -23.26 5.76 -27.85
N THR A 276 -22.64 6.82 -27.34
CA THR A 276 -21.81 7.72 -28.15
C THR A 276 -20.62 8.27 -27.35
N THR A 277 -19.49 8.48 -28.03
CA THR A 277 -18.35 9.27 -27.53
C THR A 277 -18.43 10.75 -27.84
N GLU A 278 -19.25 11.15 -28.81
CA GLU A 278 -19.40 12.53 -29.25
C GLU A 278 -20.52 13.25 -28.52
N ASP A 279 -20.49 14.58 -28.55
CA ASP A 279 -21.54 15.41 -27.99
C ASP A 279 -22.84 15.21 -28.80
N PRO A 280 -23.91 14.66 -28.19
CA PRO A 280 -25.14 14.34 -28.90
C PRO A 280 -25.77 15.54 -29.61
N GLU A 281 -25.68 16.75 -29.03
CA GLU A 281 -26.34 17.94 -29.58
C GLU A 281 -25.74 18.36 -30.92
N THR A 282 -24.48 18.00 -31.16
CA THR A 282 -23.76 18.33 -32.40
C THR A 282 -23.75 17.19 -33.41
N ALA A 283 -23.70 15.94 -32.93
CA ALA A 283 -23.46 14.77 -33.77
C ALA A 283 -24.74 14.03 -34.20
N MET A 284 -25.90 14.33 -33.60
CA MET A 284 -27.16 13.64 -33.87
C MET A 284 -28.29 14.60 -34.21
N LEU A 285 -29.34 14.08 -34.87
CA LEU A 285 -30.53 14.86 -35.16
C LEU A 285 -31.27 15.22 -33.88
N GLU A 286 -31.69 16.49 -33.76
CA GLU A 286 -32.48 16.95 -32.61
C GLU A 286 -33.78 16.13 -32.45
N THR A 287 -34.37 15.71 -33.57
CA THR A 287 -35.54 14.84 -33.61
C THR A 287 -35.27 13.43 -33.08
N PHE A 288 -34.04 12.92 -33.16
CA PHE A 288 -33.63 11.65 -32.56
C PHE A 288 -33.51 11.79 -31.04
N LEU A 289 -32.82 12.83 -30.58
CA LEU A 289 -32.57 13.06 -29.15
C LEU A 289 -33.86 13.25 -28.36
N ARG A 290 -34.84 13.98 -28.90
CA ARG A 290 -36.15 14.20 -28.25
C ARG A 290 -36.94 12.91 -28.00
N ARG A 291 -36.62 11.81 -28.71
CA ARG A 291 -37.27 10.50 -28.58
C ARG A 291 -36.56 9.57 -27.61
N ILE A 292 -35.40 9.98 -27.09
CA ILE A 292 -34.64 9.24 -26.08
C ILE A 292 -34.84 9.95 -24.73
N PRO A 293 -35.79 9.48 -23.91
CA PRO A 293 -36.19 10.18 -22.68
C PRO A 293 -35.14 10.09 -21.56
N VAL A 294 -34.20 9.15 -21.64
CA VAL A 294 -33.17 8.94 -20.60
C VAL A 294 -31.79 9.10 -21.21
N THR A 295 -31.01 10.03 -20.66
CA THR A 295 -29.62 10.26 -21.04
C THR A 295 -28.72 10.07 -19.83
N ILE A 296 -27.81 9.08 -19.90
CA ILE A 296 -26.91 8.68 -18.83
C ILE A 296 -25.49 9.09 -19.19
N LYS A 297 -24.92 10.06 -18.48
CA LYS A 297 -23.53 10.49 -18.66
C LYS A 297 -22.60 9.71 -17.72
N ILE A 298 -21.74 8.86 -18.29
CA ILE A 298 -20.72 8.12 -17.54
C ILE A 298 -19.49 9.02 -17.35
N PRO A 299 -19.03 9.23 -16.10
CA PRO A 299 -17.88 10.07 -15.83
C PRO A 299 -16.58 9.45 -16.37
N SER A 300 -15.68 10.32 -16.83
CA SER A 300 -14.31 9.94 -17.21
C SER A 300 -13.55 9.40 -16.00
N LEU A 301 -12.43 8.71 -16.24
CA LEU A 301 -11.57 8.25 -15.14
C LEU A 301 -11.01 9.43 -14.33
N GLU A 302 -10.86 10.61 -14.94
CA GLU A 302 -10.38 11.83 -14.27
C GLU A 302 -11.37 12.44 -13.30
N GLU A 303 -12.67 12.30 -13.57
CA GLU A 303 -13.76 12.77 -12.71
C GLU A 303 -14.05 11.80 -11.55
N ARG A 304 -13.48 10.58 -11.58
CA ARG A 304 -13.60 9.60 -10.50
C ARG A 304 -12.59 9.86 -9.38
N GLY A 305 -13.05 9.71 -8.14
CA GLY A 305 -12.23 9.90 -6.94
C GLY A 305 -11.07 8.90 -6.82
N PHE A 306 -10.07 9.23 -6.00
CA PHE A 306 -8.86 8.40 -5.85
C PHE A 306 -9.15 7.00 -5.29
N GLN A 307 -10.14 6.85 -4.40
CA GLN A 307 -10.55 5.54 -3.89
C GLN A 307 -11.13 4.63 -5.00
N GLU A 308 -11.95 5.18 -5.90
CA GLU A 308 -12.49 4.42 -7.03
C GLU A 308 -11.40 4.03 -8.02
N ARG A 309 -10.47 4.94 -8.30
CA ARG A 309 -9.29 4.66 -9.12
C ARG A 309 -8.47 3.50 -8.53
N MET A 310 -8.23 3.52 -7.22
CA MET A 310 -7.53 2.45 -6.51
C MET A 310 -8.26 1.11 -6.61
N LYS A 311 -9.58 1.11 -6.40
CA LYS A 311 -10.43 -0.09 -6.56
C LYS A 311 -10.28 -0.68 -7.97
N LEU A 312 -10.32 0.16 -9.02
CA LEU A 312 -10.11 -0.27 -10.41
C LEU A 312 -8.70 -0.85 -10.63
N ILE A 313 -7.66 -0.18 -10.14
CA ILE A 313 -6.26 -0.62 -10.28
C ILE A 313 -6.06 -1.99 -9.61
N CYS A 314 -6.53 -2.14 -8.38
CA CYS A 314 -6.44 -3.41 -7.65
C CYS A 314 -7.24 -4.52 -8.34
N TYR A 315 -8.42 -4.20 -8.88
CA TYR A 315 -9.22 -5.14 -9.65
C TYR A 315 -8.46 -5.64 -10.90
N PHE A 316 -7.81 -4.77 -11.66
CA PHE A 316 -7.04 -5.19 -12.84
C PHE A 316 -5.80 -6.00 -12.49
N PHE A 317 -5.02 -5.61 -11.47
CA PHE A 317 -3.90 -6.43 -11.00
C PHE A 317 -4.35 -7.80 -10.51
N LYS A 318 -5.54 -7.86 -9.89
CA LYS A 318 -6.15 -9.11 -9.47
C LYS A 318 -6.56 -9.99 -10.65
N GLU A 319 -7.22 -9.42 -11.67
CA GLU A 319 -7.55 -10.13 -12.92
C GLU A 319 -6.27 -10.71 -13.56
N GLU A 320 -5.18 -9.95 -13.61
CA GLU A 320 -3.91 -10.42 -14.16
C GLU A 320 -3.25 -11.50 -13.31
N SER A 321 -3.35 -11.46 -11.97
CA SER A 321 -2.85 -12.54 -11.10
C SER A 321 -3.57 -13.86 -11.40
N ILE A 322 -4.90 -13.81 -11.55
CA ILE A 322 -5.73 -14.96 -11.89
C ILE A 322 -5.37 -15.48 -13.30
N ARG A 323 -5.22 -14.58 -14.27
CA ARG A 323 -4.89 -14.93 -15.66
C ARG A 323 -3.51 -15.59 -15.78
N ILE A 324 -2.51 -15.05 -15.09
CA ILE A 324 -1.15 -15.60 -15.09
C ILE A 324 -1.09 -16.90 -14.27
N GLY A 325 -1.94 -17.04 -13.25
CA GLY A 325 -1.95 -18.18 -12.35
C GLY A 325 -0.81 -18.16 -11.32
N VAL A 326 -0.15 -17.01 -11.15
CA VAL A 326 0.99 -16.82 -10.25
C VAL A 326 0.74 -15.62 -9.33
N LYS A 327 1.34 -15.66 -8.14
CA LYS A 327 1.36 -14.55 -7.19
C LYS A 327 1.98 -13.31 -7.84
N LEU A 328 1.25 -12.19 -7.80
CA LEU A 328 1.75 -10.88 -8.19
C LEU A 328 2.12 -10.08 -6.94
N LYS A 329 3.27 -9.42 -6.98
CA LYS A 329 3.73 -8.51 -5.93
C LYS A 329 4.02 -7.14 -6.55
N VAL A 330 3.22 -6.14 -6.19
CA VAL A 330 3.22 -4.81 -6.81
C VAL A 330 3.67 -3.77 -5.79
N SER A 331 4.66 -2.94 -6.14
CA SER A 331 5.13 -1.90 -5.22
C SER A 331 4.12 -0.76 -5.08
N LYS A 332 4.06 -0.11 -3.91
CA LYS A 332 3.16 1.05 -3.69
C LYS A 332 3.41 2.20 -4.64
N GLU A 333 4.65 2.42 -5.07
CA GLU A 333 5.02 3.48 -6.01
C GLU A 333 4.37 3.26 -7.37
N VAL A 334 4.26 2.00 -7.81
CA VAL A 334 3.55 1.65 -9.04
C VAL A 334 2.07 1.98 -8.92
N ILE A 335 1.44 1.62 -7.81
CA ILE A 335 0.04 1.93 -7.54
C ILE A 335 -0.19 3.45 -7.50
N LYS A 336 0.66 4.19 -6.78
CA LYS A 336 0.66 5.67 -6.74
C LYS A 336 0.77 6.27 -8.15
N ALA A 337 1.67 5.75 -8.98
CA ALA A 337 1.86 6.23 -10.34
C ALA A 337 0.58 6.05 -11.17
N PHE A 338 -0.10 4.91 -11.05
CA PHE A 338 -1.38 4.66 -11.73
C PHE A 338 -2.54 5.49 -11.17
N ILE A 339 -2.59 5.78 -9.87
CA ILE A 339 -3.61 6.67 -9.28
C ILE A 339 -3.48 8.09 -9.82
N LEU A 340 -2.25 8.60 -9.92
CA LEU A 340 -1.96 9.95 -10.42
C LEU A 340 -1.96 10.04 -11.95
N TYR A 341 -1.95 8.90 -12.64
CA TYR A 341 -1.86 8.83 -14.09
C TYR A 341 -3.03 9.54 -14.78
N LYS A 342 -2.70 10.37 -15.78
CA LYS A 342 -3.65 11.00 -16.69
C LYS A 342 -3.90 10.08 -17.88
N CYS A 343 -4.91 9.23 -17.74
CA CYS A 343 -5.23 8.21 -18.72
C CYS A 343 -6.27 8.74 -19.73
N LYS A 344 -5.82 9.12 -20.93
CA LYS A 344 -6.70 9.66 -21.99
C LYS A 344 -7.75 8.64 -22.46
N GLY A 345 -7.37 7.37 -22.57
CA GLY A 345 -8.26 6.26 -22.91
C GLY A 345 -9.02 5.66 -21.73
N ASN A 346 -9.10 6.39 -20.60
CA ASN A 346 -9.87 6.04 -19.41
C ASN A 346 -9.60 4.62 -18.88
N ILE A 347 -10.64 3.87 -18.56
CA ILE A 347 -10.55 2.56 -17.91
C ILE A 347 -9.97 1.51 -18.88
N GLY A 348 -10.33 1.60 -20.18
CA GLY A 348 -9.82 0.68 -21.21
C GLY A 348 -8.31 0.78 -21.39
N GLN A 349 -7.77 1.99 -21.45
CA GLN A 349 -6.32 2.19 -21.51
C GLN A 349 -5.66 1.79 -20.17
N LEU A 350 -6.25 2.14 -19.02
CA LEU A 350 -5.72 1.74 -17.71
C LEU A 350 -5.55 0.22 -17.59
N LYS A 351 -6.56 -0.55 -18.02
CA LYS A 351 -6.51 -2.01 -18.07
C LYS A 351 -5.37 -2.50 -18.97
N SER A 352 -5.24 -1.92 -20.16
CA SER A 352 -4.22 -2.30 -21.14
C SER A 352 -2.80 -2.01 -20.63
N ASP A 353 -2.60 -0.86 -19.98
CA ASP A 353 -1.31 -0.45 -19.43
C ASP A 353 -0.90 -1.34 -18.23
N ILE A 354 -1.85 -1.73 -17.37
CA ILE A 354 -1.61 -2.69 -16.28
C ILE A 354 -1.27 -4.08 -16.84
N GLN A 355 -1.98 -4.53 -17.87
CA GLN A 355 -1.68 -5.79 -18.54
C GLN A 355 -0.27 -5.78 -19.16
N LEU A 356 0.14 -4.66 -19.80
CA LEU A 356 1.45 -4.52 -20.40
C LEU A 356 2.58 -4.58 -19.36
N ILE A 357 2.43 -3.92 -18.20
CA ILE A 357 3.46 -3.99 -17.16
C ILE A 357 3.52 -5.38 -16.51
N CYS A 358 2.38 -6.04 -16.32
CA CYS A 358 2.33 -7.42 -15.86
C CYS A 358 3.02 -8.37 -16.85
N ALA A 359 2.85 -8.18 -18.16
CA ALA A 359 3.54 -8.95 -19.18
C ALA A 359 5.07 -8.76 -19.13
N ARG A 360 5.55 -7.53 -18.94
CA ARG A 360 6.99 -7.25 -18.75
C ARG A 360 7.53 -7.89 -17.47
N ALA A 361 6.81 -7.76 -16.36
CA ALA A 361 7.20 -8.38 -15.10
C ALA A 361 7.19 -9.92 -15.19
N PHE A 362 6.27 -10.49 -15.98
CA PHE A 362 6.20 -11.93 -16.22
C PHE A 362 7.38 -12.43 -17.05
N LEU A 363 7.88 -11.64 -18.02
CA LEU A 363 9.11 -11.94 -18.74
C LEU A 363 10.30 -12.08 -17.78
N ASP A 364 10.45 -11.15 -16.83
CA ASP A 364 11.51 -11.20 -15.81
C ASP A 364 11.37 -12.43 -14.91
N TYR A 365 10.14 -12.76 -14.51
CA TYR A 365 9.83 -13.96 -13.74
C TYR A 365 10.27 -15.23 -14.46
N MET A 366 9.95 -15.37 -15.76
CA MET A 366 10.33 -16.51 -16.59
C MET A 366 11.84 -16.59 -16.83
N THR A 367 12.49 -15.44 -17.07
CA THR A 367 13.92 -15.37 -17.40
C THR A 367 14.80 -15.68 -16.19
N TYR A 368 14.48 -15.11 -15.03
CA TYR A 368 15.29 -15.21 -13.82
C TYR A 368 14.77 -16.24 -12.81
N LYS A 369 13.75 -17.05 -13.18
CA LYS A 369 13.13 -18.10 -12.34
C LYS A 369 12.81 -17.64 -10.91
N ARG A 370 12.16 -16.49 -10.78
CA ARG A 370 11.82 -15.92 -9.47
C ARG A 370 10.64 -16.67 -8.84
N GLU A 371 10.46 -16.53 -7.52
CA GLU A 371 9.35 -17.17 -6.81
C GLU A 371 7.99 -16.54 -7.10
N CYS A 372 7.95 -15.26 -7.50
CA CYS A 372 6.73 -14.57 -7.87
C CYS A 372 6.99 -13.45 -8.90
N VAL A 373 5.91 -12.92 -9.48
CA VAL A 373 5.98 -11.85 -10.47
C VAL A 373 6.05 -10.50 -9.74
N TYR A 374 7.20 -9.82 -9.83
CA TYR A 374 7.45 -8.54 -9.17
C TYR A 374 7.21 -7.38 -10.13
N VAL A 375 6.20 -6.56 -9.84
CA VAL A 375 5.91 -5.33 -10.58
C VAL A 375 6.55 -4.15 -9.84
N ARG A 376 7.63 -3.61 -10.42
CA ARG A 376 8.45 -2.53 -9.84
C ARG A 376 8.35 -1.26 -10.67
N LEU A 377 8.66 -0.12 -10.05
CA LEU A 377 8.67 1.20 -10.69
C LEU A 377 9.55 1.25 -11.96
N SER A 378 10.65 0.49 -11.99
CA SER A 378 11.57 0.41 -13.14
C SER A 378 10.94 -0.15 -14.42
N LEU A 379 9.83 -0.89 -14.31
CA LEU A 379 9.14 -1.49 -15.45
C LEU A 379 8.08 -0.56 -16.06
N LEU A 380 7.76 0.54 -15.37
CA LEU A 380 6.77 1.51 -15.84
C LEU A 380 7.28 2.27 -17.08
N PRO A 381 6.42 2.45 -18.10
CA PRO A 381 6.72 3.38 -19.18
C PRO A 381 6.79 4.84 -18.69
N ASN A 382 7.58 5.68 -19.37
CA ASN A 382 7.87 7.06 -18.97
C ASN A 382 6.62 7.91 -18.75
N ASN A 383 5.61 7.79 -19.62
CA ASN A 383 4.36 8.54 -19.52
C ASN A 383 3.59 8.30 -18.19
N ILE A 384 3.69 7.10 -17.61
CA ILE A 384 3.09 6.79 -16.30
C ILE A 384 4.03 7.19 -15.18
N ARG A 385 5.35 7.01 -15.36
CA ARG A 385 6.34 7.41 -14.35
C ARG A 385 6.37 8.93 -14.14
N GLU A 386 6.16 9.72 -15.20
CA GLU A 386 6.08 11.18 -15.15
C GLU A 386 4.94 11.70 -14.26
N SER A 387 3.88 10.91 -14.07
CA SER A 387 2.75 11.29 -13.20
C SER A 387 3.15 11.47 -11.73
N LEU A 388 4.25 10.85 -11.30
CA LEU A 388 4.81 10.98 -9.95
C LEU A 388 5.51 12.32 -9.70
N TYR A 389 5.77 13.11 -10.76
CA TYR A 389 6.49 14.38 -10.66
C TYR A 389 5.58 15.61 -10.89
N GLY A 390 4.30 15.41 -11.20
CA GLY A 390 3.36 16.53 -11.40
C GLY A 390 2.90 17.14 -10.06
N ASN A 391 3.10 18.45 -9.86
CA ASN A 391 2.91 19.12 -8.57
C ASN A 391 1.46 19.09 -8.04
N ASN A 392 0.47 19.56 -8.81
CA ASN A 392 -0.85 19.87 -8.24
C ASN A 392 -1.67 18.62 -7.77
N ARG A 393 -1.74 17.56 -8.59
CA ARG A 393 -2.57 16.37 -8.28
C ARG A 393 -1.90 15.44 -7.27
N LYS A 394 -0.56 15.45 -7.24
CA LYS A 394 0.25 14.76 -6.23
C LYS A 394 0.12 15.43 -4.87
N GLU A 395 0.15 16.76 -4.82
CA GLU A 395 -0.10 17.52 -3.60
C GLU A 395 -1.49 17.22 -3.05
N GLU A 396 -2.53 17.26 -3.89
CA GLU A 396 -3.91 16.89 -3.49
C GLU A 396 -3.99 15.46 -2.94
N PHE A 397 -3.33 14.50 -3.61
CA PHE A 397 -3.30 13.10 -3.17
C PHE A 397 -2.56 12.93 -1.84
N VAL A 398 -1.38 13.53 -1.68
CA VAL A 398 -0.57 13.42 -0.44
C VAL A 398 -1.23 14.15 0.73
N GLN A 399 -1.87 15.29 0.48
CA GLN A 399 -2.59 16.06 1.50
C GLN A 399 -3.84 15.33 1.97
N ASN A 400 -4.54 14.63 1.08
CA ASN A 400 -5.84 14.04 1.38
C ASN A 400 -5.81 12.52 1.56
N PHE A 401 -4.73 11.80 1.23
CA PHE A 401 -4.70 10.33 1.30
C PHE A 401 -3.37 9.75 1.80
N SER A 402 -3.45 8.60 2.47
CA SER A 402 -2.31 7.81 2.91
C SER A 402 -2.50 6.32 2.67
N PHE A 403 -1.39 5.59 2.45
CA PHE A 403 -1.40 4.13 2.28
C PHE A 403 -1.11 3.41 3.60
N ILE A 404 -1.92 2.41 3.95
CA ILE A 404 -1.67 1.50 5.09
C ILE A 404 -0.86 0.29 4.64
N GLY A 405 0.01 -0.25 5.51
CA GLY A 405 0.59 -1.59 5.37
C GLY A 405 2.03 -1.64 4.87
N LYS A 406 2.58 -2.84 4.63
CA LYS A 406 3.95 -3.07 4.12
C LYS A 406 4.14 -2.52 2.69
N ASP A 407 5.39 -2.26 2.27
CA ASP A 407 5.73 -1.53 1.03
C ASP A 407 5.22 -2.13 -0.29
N ASP A 408 4.85 -3.40 -0.29
CA ASP A 408 4.36 -4.11 -1.48
C ASP A 408 2.96 -4.70 -1.25
N ILE A 409 2.09 -4.54 -2.25
CA ILE A 409 0.75 -5.14 -2.30
C ILE A 409 0.83 -6.50 -2.99
N ILE A 410 0.24 -7.52 -2.37
CA ILE A 410 0.29 -8.90 -2.86
C ILE A 410 -1.09 -9.29 -3.38
N PHE A 411 -1.11 -9.84 -4.61
CA PHE A 411 -2.30 -10.43 -5.21
C PHE A 411 -2.06 -11.92 -5.41
N LEU A 412 -2.91 -12.75 -4.81
CA LEU A 412 -2.85 -14.21 -4.91
C LEU A 412 -3.86 -14.72 -5.96
N PRO A 413 -3.53 -15.70 -6.81
CA PRO A 413 -4.47 -16.19 -7.82
C PRO A 413 -5.67 -16.94 -7.22
N GLU A 414 -5.51 -17.56 -6.06
CA GLU A 414 -6.53 -18.45 -5.45
C GLU A 414 -7.68 -17.70 -4.76
N GLU A 415 -7.46 -16.45 -4.35
CA GLU A 415 -8.48 -15.63 -3.70
C GLU A 415 -9.49 -15.12 -4.75
N LYS A 416 -10.80 -15.26 -4.49
CA LYS A 416 -11.84 -14.80 -5.43
C LYS A 416 -12.08 -13.28 -5.42
N SER A 417 -11.76 -12.61 -4.32
CA SER A 417 -11.95 -11.17 -4.13
C SER A 417 -10.75 -10.58 -3.41
N PHE A 418 -10.43 -9.33 -3.73
CA PHE A 418 -9.38 -8.56 -3.07
C PHE A 418 -10.01 -7.35 -2.39
N GLU A 419 -9.88 -7.24 -1.07
CA GLU A 419 -10.44 -6.13 -0.30
C GLU A 419 -9.47 -4.94 -0.34
N SER A 420 -9.75 -3.98 -1.24
CA SER A 420 -8.93 -2.78 -1.37
C SER A 420 -9.35 -1.62 -0.45
N GLU A 421 -10.44 -1.79 0.33
CA GLU A 421 -11.09 -0.70 1.08
C GLU A 421 -10.23 -0.11 2.21
N ASN A 422 -9.24 -0.86 2.69
CA ASN A 422 -8.34 -0.43 3.76
C ASN A 422 -6.93 0.00 3.27
N LEU A 423 -6.70 0.08 1.95
CA LEU A 423 -5.36 0.39 1.41
C LEU A 423 -5.10 1.88 1.23
N LEU A 424 -6.16 2.70 1.14
CA LEU A 424 -6.09 4.16 1.03
C LEU A 424 -7.05 4.80 2.04
N ILE A 425 -6.51 5.51 3.03
CA ILE A 425 -7.31 6.30 3.98
C ILE A 425 -7.34 7.75 3.52
N GLU A 426 -8.50 8.40 3.60
CA GLU A 426 -8.60 9.86 3.53
C GLU A 426 -8.02 10.53 4.78
N ASN A 427 -7.08 11.46 4.63
CA ASN A 427 -6.41 12.16 5.72
C ASN A 427 -7.37 13.01 6.57
N LYS A 428 -8.56 13.37 6.05
CA LYS A 428 -9.65 13.96 6.86
C LYS A 428 -10.23 12.99 7.91
N LYS A 429 -9.92 11.69 7.84
CA LYS A 429 -10.31 10.64 8.79
C LYS A 429 -9.21 10.24 9.78
N TYR A 430 -8.04 10.90 9.79
CA TYR A 430 -6.94 10.50 10.69
C TYR A 430 -7.33 10.47 12.18
N ASP A 431 -8.19 11.39 12.63
CA ASP A 431 -8.67 11.42 14.01
C ASP A 431 -9.76 10.38 14.34
N LEU A 432 -10.38 9.75 13.32
CA LEU A 432 -11.42 8.74 13.50
C LEU A 432 -10.83 7.32 13.61
N ASP A 433 -9.68 7.05 13.00
CA ASP A 433 -9.10 5.69 12.90
C ASP A 433 -8.08 5.38 14.01
N PHE A 434 -7.36 6.39 14.54
CA PHE A 434 -6.39 6.17 15.61
C PHE A 434 -7.03 5.61 16.89
N TYR A 435 -8.15 6.19 17.31
CA TYR A 435 -8.87 5.75 18.50
C TYR A 435 -9.61 4.42 18.27
N GLY A 436 -10.03 4.15 17.03
CA GLY A 436 -10.50 2.83 16.61
C GLY A 436 -9.41 1.78 16.76
N MET A 437 -8.21 2.07 16.26
CA MET A 437 -7.02 1.23 16.38
C MET A 437 -6.63 0.99 17.84
N ILE A 438 -6.63 2.02 18.70
CA ILE A 438 -6.40 1.83 20.15
C ILE A 438 -7.41 0.86 20.74
N LYS A 439 -8.70 1.02 20.40
CA LYS A 439 -9.77 0.16 20.91
C LYS A 439 -9.60 -1.29 20.43
N GLU A 440 -9.19 -1.50 19.17
CA GLU A 440 -8.90 -2.82 18.62
C GLU A 440 -7.67 -3.45 19.28
N THR A 441 -6.58 -2.69 19.43
CA THR A 441 -5.36 -3.13 20.12
C THR A 441 -5.65 -3.49 21.57
N TRP A 442 -6.45 -2.69 22.28
CA TRP A 442 -6.92 -2.98 23.64
C TRP A 442 -7.65 -4.33 23.69
N ASN A 443 -8.66 -4.51 22.83
CA ASN A 443 -9.47 -5.73 22.80
C ASN A 443 -8.61 -6.96 22.47
N LYS A 444 -7.66 -6.83 21.54
CA LYS A 444 -6.76 -7.91 21.13
C LYS A 444 -5.82 -8.34 22.26
N LEU A 445 -5.14 -7.39 22.90
CA LEU A 445 -4.21 -7.68 23.98
C LEU A 445 -4.92 -8.24 25.23
N GLN A 446 -6.18 -7.82 25.45
CA GLN A 446 -7.03 -8.39 26.49
C GLN A 446 -7.45 -9.83 26.18
N GLN A 447 -7.76 -10.15 24.91
CA GLN A 447 -8.03 -11.53 24.46
C GLN A 447 -6.80 -12.44 24.57
N GLU A 448 -5.60 -11.88 24.44
CA GLU A 448 -4.32 -12.58 24.59
C GLU A 448 -3.91 -12.79 26.07
N GLY A 449 -4.71 -12.32 27.04
CA GLY A 449 -4.51 -12.57 28.47
C GLY A 449 -3.39 -11.72 29.12
N ILE A 450 -2.99 -10.62 28.47
CA ILE A 450 -1.96 -9.71 28.98
C ILE A 450 -2.50 -8.93 30.18
N LYS A 451 -1.64 -8.65 31.17
CA LYS A 451 -2.02 -7.88 32.36
C LYS A 451 -2.39 -6.45 31.98
N GLU A 452 -3.45 -5.93 32.59
CA GLU A 452 -4.00 -4.61 32.28
C GLU A 452 -2.98 -3.47 32.40
N SER A 453 -2.03 -3.55 33.34
CA SER A 453 -0.95 -2.55 33.48
C SER A 453 0.02 -2.52 32.28
N GLN A 454 0.27 -3.65 31.63
CA GLN A 454 1.13 -3.75 30.44
C GLN A 454 0.37 -3.33 29.18
N ILE A 455 -0.93 -3.58 29.12
CA ILE A 455 -1.79 -3.07 28.02
C ILE A 455 -1.82 -1.54 28.07
N ARG A 456 -1.95 -0.96 29.28
CA ARG A 456 -1.95 0.49 29.49
C ARG A 456 -0.66 1.16 29.01
N SER A 457 0.52 0.58 29.26
CA SER A 457 1.80 1.15 28.81
C SER A 457 1.94 1.14 27.29
N VAL A 458 1.57 0.05 26.61
CA VAL A 458 1.64 -0.06 25.14
C VAL A 458 0.74 0.98 24.47
N ILE A 459 -0.46 1.18 25.01
CA ILE A 459 -1.41 2.13 24.45
C ILE A 459 -0.99 3.58 24.73
N ASP A 460 -0.38 3.84 25.90
CA ASP A 460 0.19 5.15 26.19
C ASP A 460 1.33 5.50 25.21
N GLU A 461 2.22 4.54 24.90
CA GLU A 461 3.25 4.69 23.86
C GLU A 461 2.64 5.00 22.48
N ASP A 462 1.58 4.30 22.09
CA ASP A 462 0.88 4.54 20.82
C ASP A 462 0.23 5.94 20.79
N ILE A 463 -0.38 6.39 21.88
CA ILE A 463 -0.97 7.73 22.05
C ILE A 463 0.12 8.80 21.92
N GLN A 464 1.23 8.64 22.64
CA GLN A 464 2.34 9.59 22.59
C GLN A 464 2.94 9.66 21.18
N LYS A 465 3.14 8.52 20.52
CA LYS A 465 3.64 8.44 19.14
C LYS A 465 2.70 9.11 18.14
N TYR A 466 1.40 8.93 18.28
CA TYR A 466 0.40 9.61 17.47
C TYR A 466 0.41 11.12 17.69
N SER A 467 0.37 11.56 18.95
CA SER A 467 0.44 12.99 19.30
C SER A 467 1.72 13.65 18.77
N TYR A 468 2.86 12.96 18.85
CA TYR A 468 4.14 13.44 18.31
C TYR A 468 4.14 13.50 16.77
N ASN A 469 3.60 12.49 16.09
CA ASN A 469 3.52 12.48 14.62
C ASN A 469 2.57 13.57 14.09
N LEU A 470 1.44 13.79 14.74
CA LEU A 470 0.55 14.91 14.43
C LEU A 470 1.28 16.24 14.61
N MET A 471 1.94 16.44 15.76
CA MET A 471 2.72 17.64 16.04
C MET A 471 3.76 17.91 14.94
N ASN A 472 4.52 16.90 14.52
CA ASN A 472 5.51 17.04 13.46
C ASN A 472 4.89 17.33 12.10
N THR A 473 3.75 16.69 11.79
CA THR A 473 3.02 16.92 10.53
C THR A 473 2.56 18.37 10.41
N PHE A 474 2.22 19.02 11.53
CA PHE A 474 1.71 20.40 11.53
C PHE A 474 2.78 21.47 11.79
N ILE A 475 3.89 21.13 12.47
CA ILE A 475 4.97 22.09 12.77
C ILE A 475 6.01 22.18 11.64
N TYR A 476 6.28 21.07 10.94
CA TYR A 476 7.36 20.98 9.93
C TYR A 476 6.91 21.09 8.47
N ASN A 477 5.61 20.95 8.14
CA ASN A 477 5.09 21.20 6.79
C ASN A 477 4.84 22.70 6.54
N SER A 478 5.87 23.54 6.67
CA SER A 478 5.76 25.01 6.63
C SER A 478 6.10 25.66 5.29
N SER A 479 6.30 24.91 4.20
CA SER A 479 6.66 25.49 2.90
C SER A 479 5.47 26.09 2.11
N ASN A 480 4.22 25.91 2.54
CA ASN A 480 3.04 26.40 1.82
C ASN A 480 2.14 27.34 2.66
N GLN A 481 2.65 28.53 3.01
CA GLN A 481 1.92 29.56 3.78
C GLN A 481 0.53 29.96 3.25
N THR A 482 0.17 29.64 2.00
CA THR A 482 -1.09 30.05 1.36
C THR A 482 -2.25 29.07 1.52
N ALA A 483 -2.00 27.77 1.73
CA ALA A 483 -3.07 26.77 1.91
C ALA A 483 -3.58 26.66 3.36
N TYR A 484 -2.72 26.99 4.34
CA TYR A 484 -3.01 26.81 5.77
C TYR A 484 -3.95 27.87 6.37
N ASN A 485 -4.08 29.03 5.73
CA ASN A 485 -4.91 30.12 6.26
C ASN A 485 -6.43 29.91 6.06
N ASN A 486 -6.85 28.89 5.30
CA ASN A 486 -8.27 28.65 4.98
C ASN A 486 -8.91 27.43 5.67
N ILE A 487 -8.18 26.71 6.55
CA ILE A 487 -8.63 25.41 7.09
C ILE A 487 -9.00 25.48 8.58
N VAL A 488 -8.40 26.39 9.35
CA VAL A 488 -8.61 26.50 10.79
C VAL A 488 -9.63 27.59 11.09
N ASN A 489 -10.67 27.28 11.86
CA ASN A 489 -11.63 28.29 12.29
C ASN A 489 -10.94 29.33 13.20
N ASP A 490 -10.87 30.58 12.74
CA ASP A 490 -10.21 31.70 13.44
C ASP A 490 -10.72 31.89 14.87
N SER A 491 -11.99 31.56 15.11
CA SER A 491 -12.59 31.68 16.44
C SER A 491 -12.06 30.64 17.45
N ILE A 492 -11.78 29.42 16.99
CA ILE A 492 -11.14 28.37 17.79
C ILE A 492 -9.70 28.76 18.09
N ALA A 493 -8.95 29.20 17.07
CA ALA A 493 -7.57 29.63 17.23
C ALA A 493 -7.43 30.83 18.19
N THR A 494 -8.35 31.80 18.11
CA THR A 494 -8.36 32.97 19.00
C THR A 494 -8.61 32.57 20.46
N THR A 495 -9.53 31.62 20.68
CA THR A 495 -9.86 31.12 22.03
C THR A 495 -8.68 30.36 22.64
N VAL A 496 -8.04 29.48 21.86
CA VAL A 496 -6.83 28.77 22.29
C VAL A 496 -5.71 29.75 22.61
N LYS A 497 -5.50 30.76 21.76
CA LYS A 497 -4.50 31.82 21.98
C LYS A 497 -4.75 32.58 23.28
N TYR A 498 -5.99 32.97 23.53
CA TYR A 498 -6.38 33.68 24.74
C TYR A 498 -6.08 32.86 26.01
N VAL A 499 -6.43 31.57 26.02
CA VAL A 499 -6.17 30.71 27.19
C VAL A 499 -4.66 30.52 27.38
N LEU A 500 -3.92 30.16 26.33
CA LEU A 500 -2.47 29.94 26.46
C LEU A 500 -1.72 31.21 26.89
N GLN A 501 -2.14 32.41 26.46
CA GLN A 501 -1.50 33.67 26.84
C GLN A 501 -1.71 34.06 28.32
N LYS A 502 -2.73 33.52 29.00
CA LYS A 502 -2.91 33.72 30.46
C LYS A 502 -1.91 32.96 31.31
N HIS A 503 -1.31 31.92 30.75
CA HIS A 503 -0.41 31.03 31.46
C HIS A 503 1.04 31.40 31.16
N ASP A 504 1.79 31.83 32.16
CA ASP A 504 3.17 32.33 32.01
C ASP A 504 4.12 31.35 31.32
N LYS A 505 3.90 30.04 31.51
CA LYS A 505 4.66 28.96 30.84
C LYS A 505 4.54 29.00 29.32
N TRP A 506 3.43 29.51 28.80
CA TRP A 506 3.08 29.47 27.37
C TRP A 506 3.13 30.84 26.70
N SER A 507 2.88 31.93 27.44
CA SER A 507 2.86 33.30 26.93
C SER A 507 4.20 33.77 26.35
N LYS A 508 5.31 33.21 26.83
CA LYS A 508 6.68 33.56 26.42
C LYS A 508 7.32 32.59 25.43
N ARG A 509 6.55 31.63 24.89
CA ARG A 509 7.06 30.55 24.02
C ARG A 509 7.30 31.04 22.59
N GLU A 510 8.50 30.79 22.05
CA GLU A 510 8.74 30.95 20.61
C GLU A 510 7.95 29.92 19.78
N GLY A 511 7.42 30.32 18.63
CA GLY A 511 6.60 29.44 17.78
C GLY A 511 5.21 29.12 18.35
N LEU A 512 4.71 29.90 19.31
CA LEU A 512 3.37 29.75 19.90
C LEU A 512 2.25 29.77 18.83
N ASP A 513 2.38 30.59 17.79
CA ASP A 513 1.38 30.68 16.72
C ASP A 513 1.23 29.37 15.91
N LYS A 514 2.31 28.60 15.71
CA LYS A 514 2.24 27.27 15.06
C LYS A 514 1.50 26.26 15.95
N LEU A 515 1.77 26.29 17.26
CA LEU A 515 1.13 25.42 18.23
C LEU A 515 -0.36 25.74 18.37
N ILE A 516 -0.74 27.02 18.43
CA ILE A 516 -2.14 27.46 18.47
C ILE A 516 -2.92 26.88 17.29
N LYS A 517 -2.35 26.92 16.08
CA LYS A 517 -2.98 26.36 14.88
C LYS A 517 -3.15 24.83 14.96
N ALA A 518 -2.14 24.12 15.44
CA ALA A 518 -2.20 22.67 15.62
C ALA A 518 -3.28 22.27 16.64
N ILE A 519 -3.35 22.96 17.78
CA ILE A 519 -4.38 22.74 18.81
C ILE A 519 -5.77 23.08 18.27
N ALA A 520 -5.91 24.20 17.55
CA ALA A 520 -7.20 24.61 17.01
C ALA A 520 -7.76 23.61 15.99
N LEU A 521 -6.90 23.03 15.14
CA LEU A 521 -7.30 21.99 14.20
C LEU A 521 -7.73 20.70 14.94
N HIS A 522 -6.98 20.30 15.97
CA HIS A 522 -7.35 19.14 16.80
C HIS A 522 -8.72 19.32 17.46
N ILE A 523 -8.99 20.50 18.01
CA ILE A 523 -10.29 20.83 18.62
C ILE A 523 -11.41 20.85 17.57
N GLN A 524 -11.15 21.36 16.37
CA GLN A 524 -12.13 21.38 15.28
C GLN A 524 -12.58 19.96 14.91
N ASN A 525 -11.63 19.03 14.75
CA ASN A 525 -11.92 17.62 14.50
C ASN A 525 -12.67 16.98 15.68
N LEU A 526 -12.29 17.31 16.91
CA LEU A 526 -12.92 16.82 18.12
C LEU A 526 -14.40 17.22 18.20
N ILE A 527 -14.73 18.47 17.86
CA ILE A 527 -16.12 18.95 17.76
C ILE A 527 -16.90 18.16 16.70
N GLU A 528 -16.30 17.85 15.55
CA GLU A 528 -16.93 17.02 14.52
C GLU A 528 -17.19 15.58 15.01
N ARG A 529 -16.26 14.97 15.75
CA ARG A 529 -16.43 13.62 16.31
C ARG A 529 -17.58 13.52 17.29
N ILE A 530 -17.73 14.51 18.18
CA ILE A 530 -18.80 14.52 19.18
C ILE A 530 -20.17 14.62 18.50
N LYS A 531 -20.29 15.40 17.42
CA LYS A 531 -21.52 15.47 16.62
C LYS A 531 -21.94 14.12 16.02
N ILE A 532 -20.99 13.21 15.77
CA ILE A 532 -21.21 11.88 15.20
C ILE A 532 -21.47 10.82 16.30
N GLY A 533 -21.27 11.15 17.58
CA GLY A 533 -21.58 10.27 18.71
C GLY A 533 -20.46 9.28 19.10
N ASN A 534 -19.22 9.51 18.65
CA ASN A 534 -18.06 8.67 18.99
C ASN A 534 -17.33 9.22 20.21
N ILE A 535 -17.53 8.60 21.38
CA ILE A 535 -16.85 8.93 22.64
C ILE A 535 -15.78 7.87 22.95
N VAL A 536 -14.55 8.29 23.25
CA VAL A 536 -13.42 7.40 23.54
C VAL A 536 -12.93 7.62 24.97
N LYS A 537 -12.57 6.52 25.67
CA LYS A 537 -12.07 6.55 27.04
C LYS A 537 -10.54 6.49 27.06
N HIS A 538 -9.90 7.30 27.89
CA HIS A 538 -8.44 7.28 28.06
C HIS A 538 -8.06 6.21 29.11
N PRO A 539 -7.14 5.29 28.81
CA PRO A 539 -6.83 4.16 29.69
C PRO A 539 -6.10 4.56 30.99
N ASN A 540 -5.35 5.66 30.98
CA ASN A 540 -4.53 6.12 32.12
C ASN A 540 -4.98 7.47 32.73
N LYS A 541 -6.28 7.60 33.00
CA LYS A 541 -6.89 8.86 33.47
C LYS A 541 -6.32 9.36 34.81
N ASP A 542 -6.21 8.50 35.82
CA ASP A 542 -5.86 8.92 37.18
C ASP A 542 -4.38 9.28 37.37
N GLU A 543 -3.49 8.70 36.54
CA GLU A 543 -2.04 8.89 36.61
C GLU A 543 -1.64 10.22 35.93
N ILE A 544 -2.17 10.48 34.73
CA ILE A 544 -1.96 11.74 34.00
C ILE A 544 -2.55 12.94 34.75
N MET A 545 -3.70 12.77 35.40
CA MET A 545 -4.29 13.81 36.24
C MET A 545 -3.40 14.22 37.43
N LYS A 546 -2.48 13.34 37.88
CA LYS A 546 -1.54 13.62 38.96
C LYS A 546 -0.21 14.16 38.44
N GLU A 547 0.37 13.53 37.43
CA GLU A 547 1.71 13.87 36.91
C GLU A 547 1.72 15.11 36.01
N ARG A 548 0.61 15.39 35.33
CA ARG A 548 0.47 16.48 34.32
C ARG A 548 -0.68 17.43 34.68
N ALA A 549 -0.85 17.69 35.98
CA ALA A 549 -1.96 18.48 36.51
C ALA A 549 -2.02 19.91 35.93
N TYR A 550 -0.86 20.50 35.61
CA TYR A 550 -0.78 21.85 35.04
C TYR A 550 -1.37 21.92 33.64
N GLU A 551 -0.92 21.04 32.73
CA GLU A 551 -1.42 20.94 31.35
C GLU A 551 -2.88 20.50 31.30
N TYR A 552 -3.30 19.63 32.21
CA TYR A 552 -4.69 19.20 32.34
C TYR A 552 -5.65 20.33 32.69
N ASN A 553 -5.26 21.23 33.60
CA ASN A 553 -6.07 22.39 33.95
C ASN A 553 -6.21 23.35 32.75
N ILE A 554 -5.15 23.55 31.98
CA ILE A 554 -5.18 24.36 30.75
C ILE A 554 -6.09 23.72 29.70
N ALA A 555 -5.98 22.40 29.50
CA ALA A 555 -6.85 21.67 28.57
C ALA A 555 -8.33 21.80 28.97
N LYS A 556 -8.66 21.68 30.27
CA LYS A 556 -10.02 21.90 30.79
C LYS A 556 -10.51 23.33 30.55
N GLU A 557 -9.66 24.33 30.76
CA GLU A 557 -10.02 25.74 30.49
C GLU A 557 -10.32 25.95 29.00
N ILE A 558 -9.50 25.41 28.10
CA ILE A 558 -9.73 25.47 26.65
C ILE A 558 -11.08 24.83 26.29
N LEU A 559 -11.31 23.58 26.70
CA LEU A 559 -12.55 22.86 26.35
C LEU A 559 -13.80 23.49 26.98
N SER A 560 -13.70 24.08 28.18
CA SER A 560 -14.82 24.79 28.81
C SER A 560 -15.22 26.03 28.02
N ASN A 561 -14.24 26.82 27.53
CA ASN A 561 -14.52 27.96 26.66
C ASN A 561 -15.11 27.53 25.31
N MET A 562 -14.63 26.42 24.74
CA MET A 562 -15.20 25.85 23.52
C MET A 562 -16.64 25.35 23.74
N SER A 563 -16.96 24.82 24.93
CA SER A 563 -18.29 24.29 25.25
C SER A 563 -19.32 25.42 25.25
N LEU A 564 -18.96 26.55 25.86
CA LEU A 564 -19.78 27.76 25.86
C LEU A 564 -19.99 28.32 24.45
N MET A 565 -18.98 28.21 23.58
CA MET A 565 -19.02 28.77 22.23
C MET A 565 -19.86 27.93 21.25
N TYR A 566 -19.77 26.60 21.34
CA TYR A 566 -20.40 25.68 20.37
C TYR A 566 -21.62 24.94 20.92
N GLY A 567 -21.94 25.09 22.21
CA GLY A 567 -23.08 24.41 22.85
C GLY A 567 -22.93 22.88 22.91
N VAL A 568 -21.68 22.39 23.00
CA VAL A 568 -21.34 20.95 23.02
C VAL A 568 -20.65 20.62 24.34
N GLU A 569 -21.04 19.52 24.99
CA GLU A 569 -20.34 19.02 26.17
C GLU A 569 -19.18 18.10 25.75
N PHE A 570 -17.99 18.38 26.27
CA PHE A 570 -16.79 17.57 26.00
C PHE A 570 -16.59 16.52 27.10
N PRO A 571 -16.39 15.23 26.75
CA PRO A 571 -16.04 14.19 27.72
C PRO A 571 -14.74 14.53 28.47
N GLU A 572 -14.63 14.15 29.75
CA GLU A 572 -13.41 14.42 30.54
C GLU A 572 -12.16 13.76 29.95
N ASP A 573 -12.30 12.62 29.28
CA ASP A 573 -11.19 11.92 28.63
C ASP A 573 -10.52 12.76 27.52
N GLU A 574 -11.25 13.65 26.86
CA GLU A 574 -10.72 14.54 25.83
C GLU A 574 -9.79 15.62 26.39
N ALA A 575 -10.05 16.06 27.63
CA ALA A 575 -9.14 16.96 28.34
C ALA A 575 -7.78 16.30 28.61
N ILE A 576 -7.74 14.97 28.75
CA ILE A 576 -6.53 14.20 29.03
C ILE A 576 -5.69 14.03 27.76
N PHE A 577 -6.33 13.79 26.61
CA PHE A 577 -5.66 13.78 25.31
C PHE A 577 -5.06 15.15 24.99
N LEU A 578 -5.83 16.21 25.17
CA LEU A 578 -5.35 17.57 24.96
C LEU A 578 -4.23 17.94 25.95
N ALA A 579 -4.31 17.50 27.21
CA ALA A 579 -3.24 17.68 28.20
C ALA A 579 -1.94 16.97 27.79
N THR A 580 -2.05 15.74 27.28
CA THR A 580 -0.91 14.98 26.77
C THR A 580 -0.27 15.66 25.56
N PHE A 581 -1.09 16.18 24.66
CA PHE A 581 -0.64 16.96 23.52
C PHE A 581 0.10 18.25 23.95
N LEU A 582 -0.46 19.00 24.92
CA LEU A 582 0.18 20.18 25.50
C LEU A 582 1.52 19.81 26.19
N TYR A 583 1.55 18.73 26.97
CA TYR A 583 2.77 18.28 27.64
C TYR A 583 3.89 17.95 26.63
N LEU A 584 3.60 17.12 25.63
CA LEU A 584 4.58 16.76 24.58
C LEU A 584 5.04 17.99 23.78
N SER A 585 4.14 18.96 23.57
CA SER A 585 4.45 20.23 22.90
C SER A 585 5.42 21.12 23.67
N TYR A 586 5.55 20.89 24.97
CA TYR A 586 6.48 21.59 25.84
C TYR A 586 7.78 20.80 26.04
N VAL A 587 7.67 19.49 26.25
CA VAL A 587 8.80 18.60 26.54
C VAL A 587 9.75 18.45 25.35
N GLY A 588 9.25 18.63 24.12
CA GLY A 588 10.04 18.76 22.88
C GLY A 588 11.02 19.93 22.82
N LEU A 589 11.04 20.83 23.82
CA LEU A 589 11.83 22.06 23.84
C LEU A 589 12.69 22.23 25.10
N ASN A 590 12.74 21.23 26.01
CA ASN A 590 13.71 21.28 27.10
C ASN A 590 15.12 21.33 26.50
N GLU A 591 15.92 22.28 26.97
CA GLU A 591 17.24 22.65 26.42
C GLU A 591 18.19 21.46 26.26
N GLU A 592 17.97 20.37 26.99
CA GLU A 592 18.74 19.14 26.92
C GLU A 592 18.36 18.19 25.75
N SER A 593 19.21 18.20 24.72
CA SER A 593 19.11 17.34 23.54
C SER A 593 20.49 16.80 23.13
N ILE A 594 20.50 15.74 22.32
CA ILE A 594 21.75 15.14 21.82
C ILE A 594 22.27 16.03 20.69
N ALA A 595 23.50 16.52 20.77
CA ALA A 595 24.07 17.33 19.71
C ALA A 595 24.47 16.47 18.51
N ILE A 596 24.23 16.94 17.28
CA ILE A 596 24.62 16.25 16.06
C ILE A 596 25.78 17.00 15.40
N LEU A 597 26.94 16.33 15.30
CA LEU A 597 28.11 16.85 14.61
C LEU A 597 28.38 16.01 13.36
N VAL A 598 28.42 16.65 12.19
CA VAL A 598 28.65 15.99 10.91
C VAL A 598 30.04 16.37 10.42
N ILE A 599 30.93 15.39 10.26
CA ILE A 599 32.31 15.60 9.79
C ILE A 599 32.51 14.78 8.52
N MET A 600 32.73 15.44 7.39
CA MET A 600 32.83 14.78 6.08
C MET A 600 34.04 15.28 5.32
N HIS A 601 34.64 14.41 4.49
CA HIS A 601 35.65 14.83 3.54
C HIS A 601 34.99 15.62 2.39
N GLY A 602 35.71 16.63 1.92
CA GLY A 602 35.31 17.54 0.85
C GLY A 602 34.86 18.91 1.36
N GLU A 603 35.06 19.93 0.52
CA GLU A 603 34.92 21.36 0.82
C GLU A 603 33.53 21.80 1.31
N SER A 604 32.47 21.06 0.97
CA SER A 604 31.10 21.44 1.29
C SER A 604 30.18 20.27 1.64
N THR A 605 30.74 19.06 1.76
CA THR A 605 29.95 17.83 1.90
C THR A 605 29.14 17.85 3.20
N ALA A 606 29.79 18.08 4.35
CA ALA A 606 29.11 18.12 5.65
C ALA A 606 28.13 19.29 5.71
N SER A 607 28.56 20.49 5.28
CA SER A 607 27.70 21.68 5.30
C SER A 607 26.46 21.52 4.42
N SER A 608 26.58 20.89 3.25
CA SER A 608 25.45 20.62 2.36
C SER A 608 24.44 19.69 3.03
N MET A 609 24.89 18.59 3.63
CA MET A 609 24.01 17.64 4.32
C MET A 609 23.32 18.27 5.53
N VAL A 610 24.06 19.02 6.34
CA VAL A 610 23.53 19.71 7.52
C VAL A 610 22.53 20.79 7.11
N ASN A 611 22.83 21.57 6.07
CA ASN A 611 21.91 22.59 5.58
C ASN A 611 20.57 21.98 5.12
N VAL A 612 20.61 20.85 4.40
CA VAL A 612 19.41 20.11 4.03
C VAL A 612 18.65 19.62 5.26
N ALA A 613 19.34 19.01 6.24
CA ALA A 613 18.70 18.49 7.45
C ALA A 613 18.05 19.59 8.29
N ASN A 614 18.78 20.68 8.55
CA ASN A 614 18.31 21.82 9.30
C ASN A 614 17.15 22.54 8.59
N THR A 615 17.24 22.74 7.27
CA THR A 615 16.18 23.39 6.49
C THR A 615 14.90 22.54 6.45
N LEU A 616 15.00 21.23 6.22
CA LEU A 616 13.84 20.33 6.17
C LEU A 616 13.16 20.17 7.53
N LEU A 617 13.94 20.24 8.61
CA LEU A 617 13.45 20.15 9.97
C LEU A 617 13.22 21.52 10.62
N ASP A 618 13.27 22.63 9.87
CA ASP A 618 13.11 24.00 10.38
C ASP A 618 13.80 24.23 11.74
N CYS A 619 15.07 23.80 11.84
CA CYS A 619 15.85 23.80 13.08
C CYS A 619 17.33 24.11 12.79
N ASN A 620 18.08 24.54 13.80
CA ASN A 620 19.55 24.72 13.74
C ASN A 620 20.24 23.78 14.72
N HIS A 621 20.01 22.46 14.56
CA HIS A 621 20.42 21.47 15.55
C HIS A 621 21.64 20.66 15.14
N ALA A 622 21.83 20.40 13.85
CA ALA A 622 23.05 19.76 13.35
C ALA A 622 24.11 20.81 12.98
N VAL A 623 25.39 20.50 13.24
CA VAL A 623 26.55 21.34 12.91
C VAL A 623 27.53 20.57 12.03
N ALA A 624 28.18 21.26 11.10
CA ALA A 624 29.06 20.65 10.09
C ALA A 624 30.52 21.05 10.28
N ILE A 625 31.43 20.11 9.99
CA ILE A 625 32.85 20.33 9.74
C ILE A 625 33.19 19.71 8.39
N ASN A 626 33.64 20.53 7.44
CA ASN A 626 34.17 20.05 6.18
C ASN A 626 35.68 19.82 6.34
N MET A 627 36.16 18.69 5.87
CA MET A 627 37.58 18.35 5.85
C MET A 627 38.05 18.33 4.40
N GLY A 628 38.78 19.37 3.97
CA GLY A 628 39.44 19.40 2.68
C GLY A 628 40.45 18.27 2.53
N LEU A 629 40.77 17.88 1.29
CA LEU A 629 41.70 16.76 1.03
C LEU A 629 43.14 17.07 1.48
N GLU A 630 43.48 18.35 1.62
CA GLU A 630 44.81 18.83 2.05
C GLU A 630 44.86 19.10 3.57
N ASP A 631 43.72 19.03 4.26
CA ASP A 631 43.64 19.34 5.68
C ASP A 631 44.29 18.24 6.52
N ARG A 632 45.02 18.65 7.57
CA ARG A 632 45.61 17.70 8.51
C ARG A 632 44.52 17.24 9.48
N VAL A 633 44.42 15.92 9.67
CA VAL A 633 43.50 15.29 10.63
C VAL A 633 43.57 15.91 12.03
N GLN A 634 44.77 16.33 12.46
CA GLN A 634 44.98 16.97 13.77
C GLN A 634 44.28 18.33 13.89
N ASP A 635 44.25 19.12 12.83
CA ASP A 635 43.64 20.45 12.85
C ASP A 635 42.10 20.32 12.92
N ILE A 636 41.54 19.36 12.17
CA ILE A 636 40.12 19.01 12.21
C ILE A 636 39.71 18.43 13.56
N LEU A 637 40.59 17.66 14.22
CA LEU A 637 40.34 17.15 15.56
C LEU A 637 40.25 18.27 16.60
N VAL A 638 41.14 19.27 16.54
CA VAL A 638 41.09 20.44 17.43
C VAL A 638 39.79 21.20 17.23
N GLN A 639 39.43 21.47 15.97
CA GLN A 639 38.17 22.12 15.62
C GLN A 639 36.94 21.33 16.11
N ALA A 640 36.96 20.00 15.99
CA ALA A 640 35.89 19.14 16.47
C ALA A 640 35.75 19.17 18.00
N VAL A 641 36.84 19.26 18.75
CA VAL A 641 36.82 19.41 20.22
C VAL A 641 36.24 20.77 20.63
N GLU A 642 36.61 21.86 19.94
CA GLU A 642 36.07 23.19 20.20
C GLU A 642 34.55 23.24 19.94
N ILE A 643 34.13 22.79 18.76
CA ILE A 643 32.71 22.75 18.39
C ILE A 643 31.92 21.84 19.33
N ALA A 644 32.47 20.67 19.70
CA ALA A 644 31.84 19.76 20.66
C ALA A 644 31.59 20.43 22.03
N ASN A 645 32.42 21.40 22.43
CA ASN A 645 32.17 22.17 23.64
C ASN A 645 31.01 23.16 23.51
N GLU A 646 30.87 23.78 22.34
CA GLU A 646 29.84 24.79 22.05
C GLU A 646 28.45 24.19 21.81
N ILE A 647 28.35 23.06 21.11
CA ILE A 647 27.07 22.50 20.64
C ILE A 647 26.38 21.59 21.66
N ASP A 648 27.12 21.16 22.67
CA ASP A 648 26.60 20.23 23.66
C ASP A 648 25.50 20.86 24.49
N LYS A 649 24.43 20.09 24.64
CA LYS A 649 23.23 20.48 25.34
C LYS A 649 22.97 19.56 26.54
N GLY A 650 23.93 18.74 26.99
CA GLY A 650 23.83 17.95 28.22
C GLY A 650 23.39 16.50 28.05
N LYS A 651 23.02 16.05 26.84
CA LYS A 651 22.73 14.61 26.53
C LYS A 651 23.80 13.94 25.68
N GLY A 652 24.97 14.57 25.51
CA GLY A 652 26.08 14.04 24.74
C GLY A 652 26.00 14.35 23.23
N ILE A 653 26.95 13.80 22.48
CA ILE A 653 27.23 14.19 21.09
C ILE A 653 27.28 12.95 20.20
N LEU A 654 26.54 12.98 19.09
CA LEU A 654 26.63 11.97 18.04
C LEU A 654 27.38 12.56 16.83
N ILE A 655 28.52 11.95 16.51
CA ILE A 655 29.33 12.27 15.34
C ILE A 655 28.88 11.38 14.17
N LEU A 656 28.63 12.00 13.03
CA LEU A 656 28.28 11.35 11.79
C LEU A 656 29.35 11.64 10.75
N THR A 657 29.87 10.61 10.08
CA THR A 657 31.00 10.75 9.14
C THR A 657 30.87 9.87 7.90
N ASP A 658 31.62 10.21 6.85
CA ASP A 658 31.70 9.47 5.59
C ASP A 658 32.68 8.31 5.68
N MET A 659 33.80 8.51 6.37
CA MET A 659 34.90 7.55 6.44
C MET A 659 35.22 7.13 7.88
N GLY A 660 35.54 5.84 8.04
CA GLY A 660 35.82 5.24 9.35
C GLY A 660 37.01 5.83 10.11
N SER A 661 37.91 6.59 9.45
CA SER A 661 39.07 7.24 10.10
C SER A 661 38.65 8.20 11.21
N ILE A 662 37.52 8.88 11.04
CA ILE A 662 36.97 9.87 11.98
C ILE A 662 36.28 9.20 13.18
N LEU A 663 36.00 7.90 13.16
CA LEU A 663 35.43 7.18 14.32
C LEU A 663 36.29 7.30 15.58
N THR A 664 37.61 7.41 15.41
CA THR A 664 38.57 7.58 16.50
C THR A 664 38.41 8.90 17.26
N PHE A 665 37.77 9.91 16.64
CA PHE A 665 37.54 11.23 17.26
C PHE A 665 36.63 11.14 18.46
N ALA A 666 35.67 10.21 18.47
CA ALA A 666 34.73 10.07 19.60
C ALA A 666 35.47 9.85 20.92
N LYS A 667 36.47 8.95 20.93
CA LYS A 667 37.27 8.68 22.14
C LYS A 667 38.10 9.90 22.55
N VAL A 668 38.76 10.55 21.59
CA VAL A 668 39.63 11.69 21.90
C VAL A 668 38.82 12.89 22.40
N ILE A 669 37.66 13.17 21.80
CA ILE A 669 36.76 14.25 22.25
C ILE A 669 36.20 13.92 23.64
N HIS A 670 35.82 12.67 23.89
CA HIS A 670 35.39 12.23 25.22
C HIS A 670 36.49 12.46 26.28
N ASP A 671 37.71 12.00 25.99
CA ASP A 671 38.86 12.14 26.90
C ASP A 671 39.22 13.62 27.15
N ALA A 672 39.05 14.49 26.14
CA ALA A 672 39.39 15.92 26.22
C ALA A 672 38.29 16.79 26.86
N THR A 673 37.01 16.46 26.65
CA THR A 673 35.87 17.31 27.09
C THR A 673 35.11 16.74 28.29
N GLY A 674 35.29 15.45 28.60
CA GLY A 674 34.52 14.72 29.61
C GLY A 674 33.06 14.42 29.19
N LYS A 675 32.68 14.73 27.96
CA LYS A 675 31.31 14.57 27.44
C LYS A 675 31.14 13.20 26.80
N GLU A 676 29.96 12.59 26.88
CA GLU A 676 29.71 11.35 26.16
C GLU A 676 29.61 11.60 24.64
N VAL A 677 30.43 10.87 23.88
CA VAL A 677 30.49 10.99 22.42
C VAL A 677 30.43 9.61 21.78
N LYS A 678 29.60 9.47 20.75
CA LYS A 678 29.54 8.28 19.88
C LYS A 678 29.75 8.71 18.43
N ALA A 679 30.32 7.84 17.60
CA ALA A 679 30.54 8.12 16.18
C ALA A 679 30.00 6.98 15.29
N ILE A 680 29.43 7.36 14.15
CA ILE A 680 28.92 6.45 13.10
C ILE A 680 29.47 6.89 11.75
N ASP A 681 30.03 5.96 10.99
CA ASP A 681 30.54 6.17 9.63
C ASP A 681 29.53 5.72 8.56
N MET A 682 29.90 5.89 7.28
CA MET A 682 29.05 5.59 6.12
C MET A 682 27.70 6.31 6.12
N VAL A 683 27.69 7.55 6.63
CA VAL A 683 26.48 8.34 6.80
C VAL A 683 26.12 9.09 5.51
N SER A 684 24.85 9.01 5.12
CA SER A 684 24.27 9.78 4.00
C SER A 684 23.31 10.86 4.51
N THR A 685 22.90 11.80 3.64
CA THR A 685 21.97 12.89 3.99
C THR A 685 20.66 12.41 4.65
N PRO A 686 19.99 11.33 4.19
CA PRO A 686 18.82 10.77 4.89
C PRO A 686 19.09 10.37 6.33
N ILE A 687 20.26 9.80 6.62
CA ILE A 687 20.66 9.40 7.96
C ILE A 687 20.94 10.63 8.84
N VAL A 688 21.55 11.69 8.29
CA VAL A 688 21.69 12.96 9.00
C VAL A 688 20.32 13.53 9.38
N ILE A 689 19.37 13.58 8.43
CA ILE A 689 17.99 14.03 8.72
C ILE A 689 17.34 13.17 9.81
N GLU A 690 17.47 11.85 9.73
CA GLU A 690 16.88 10.93 10.70
C GLU A 690 17.50 11.08 12.09
N ALA A 691 18.82 11.18 12.18
CA ALA A 691 19.56 11.41 13.41
C ALA A 691 19.19 12.74 14.06
N THR A 692 19.16 13.83 13.28
CA THR A 692 18.75 15.15 13.77
C THR A 692 17.30 15.13 14.27
N ARG A 693 16.38 14.51 13.52
CA ARG A 693 14.97 14.39 13.94
C ARG A 693 14.81 13.58 15.23
N LYS A 694 15.51 12.45 15.35
CA LYS A 694 15.45 11.58 16.55
C LYS A 694 16.15 12.22 17.75
N ALA A 695 17.23 12.98 17.55
CA ALA A 695 17.94 13.70 18.60
C ALA A 695 17.10 14.79 19.28
N LEU A 696 16.12 15.34 18.56
CA LEU A 696 15.13 16.28 19.09
C LEU A 696 13.99 15.59 19.87
N THR A 697 13.99 14.27 20.00
CA THR A 697 12.96 13.54 20.76
C THR A 697 13.30 13.53 22.26
N PRO A 698 12.39 13.95 23.16
CA PRO A 698 12.72 14.19 24.57
C PRO A 698 13.26 13.00 25.36
N GLU A 699 12.75 11.80 25.09
CA GLU A 699 13.13 10.55 25.78
C GLU A 699 14.37 9.87 25.16
N MET A 700 14.93 10.45 24.10
CA MET A 700 16.06 9.88 23.39
C MET A 700 17.35 10.06 24.21
N THR A 701 18.06 8.95 24.44
CA THR A 701 19.42 8.94 25.01
C THR A 701 20.44 8.74 23.90
N LEU A 702 21.69 9.15 24.12
CA LEU A 702 22.77 8.99 23.13
C LEU A 702 22.92 7.53 22.68
N GLU A 703 22.89 6.58 23.62
CA GLU A 703 22.94 5.14 23.31
C GLU A 703 21.75 4.69 22.45
N LYS A 704 20.52 5.06 22.84
CA LYS A 704 19.32 4.69 22.07
C LYS A 704 19.37 5.27 20.65
N LEU A 705 19.80 6.52 20.52
CA LEU A 705 19.96 7.18 19.22
C LEU A 705 21.00 6.44 18.37
N TYR A 706 22.16 6.12 18.95
CA TYR A 706 23.24 5.40 18.28
C TYR A 706 22.78 4.06 17.70
N PHE A 707 22.15 3.20 18.52
CA PHE A 707 21.65 1.90 18.06
C PHE A 707 20.53 2.03 17.03
N ASN A 708 19.62 2.99 17.21
CA ASN A 708 18.52 3.23 16.27
C ASN A 708 19.03 3.65 14.89
N ILE A 709 20.08 4.47 14.81
CA ILE A 709 20.66 4.89 13.53
C ILE A 709 21.40 3.73 12.86
N ILE A 710 22.16 2.94 13.63
CA ILE A 710 22.80 1.72 13.11
C ILE A 710 21.76 0.76 12.53
N GLU A 711 20.66 0.52 13.24
CA GLU A 711 19.60 -0.37 12.74
C GLU A 711 18.95 0.19 11.45
N SER A 712 18.75 1.51 11.36
CA SER A 712 18.25 2.16 10.14
C SER A 712 19.21 1.97 8.96
N ILE A 713 20.53 2.07 9.19
CA ILE A 713 21.56 1.83 8.17
C ILE A 713 21.54 0.35 7.73
N LYS A 714 21.47 -0.61 8.66
CA LYS A 714 21.37 -2.06 8.35
C LYS A 714 20.13 -2.38 7.49
N LYS A 715 18.99 -1.78 7.81
CA LYS A 715 17.75 -1.97 7.02
C LYS A 715 17.84 -1.41 5.61
N HIS A 716 18.58 -0.31 5.41
CA HIS A 716 18.70 0.34 4.09
C HIS A 716 19.74 -0.33 3.18
N TYR A 717 20.78 -0.96 3.74
CA TYR A 717 21.90 -1.50 2.97
C TYR A 717 22.07 -3.03 3.01
N GLY A 718 21.21 -3.76 3.73
CA GLY A 718 21.33 -5.22 3.91
C GLY A 718 22.42 -5.60 4.92
N ASP A 719 22.71 -6.90 5.10
CA ASP A 719 23.75 -7.44 6.00
C ASP A 719 25.18 -7.00 5.58
N MET A 720 25.47 -5.70 5.63
CA MET A 720 26.84 -5.19 5.75
C MET A 720 27.21 -5.18 7.24
N GLU A 721 28.36 -5.76 7.59
CA GLU A 721 28.95 -5.59 8.93
C GLU A 721 29.24 -4.09 9.14
N ILE A 722 28.36 -3.40 9.85
CA ILE A 722 28.61 -2.03 10.31
C ILE A 722 29.65 -2.09 11.42
N THR A 723 30.72 -1.33 11.23
CA THR A 723 31.91 -1.27 12.06
C THR A 723 31.61 -0.73 13.46
N TYR A 724 32.00 -1.48 14.50
CA TYR A 724 31.84 -1.08 15.91
C TYR A 724 33.10 -0.42 16.46
N ALA A 725 32.92 0.66 17.23
CA ALA A 725 33.95 1.20 18.09
C ALA A 725 33.66 0.85 19.56
N GLU A 726 33.65 -0.45 19.91
CA GLU A 726 33.86 -0.87 21.31
C GLU A 726 34.74 -2.12 21.42
N LYS A 727 35.78 -1.98 22.25
CA LYS A 727 36.68 -2.98 22.86
C LYS A 727 36.78 -4.37 22.18
N ASP A 728 37.69 -4.55 21.22
CA ASP A 728 38.51 -5.78 21.18
C ASP A 728 39.77 -5.66 20.29
N ASN A 729 40.78 -6.48 20.57
CA ASN A 729 42.20 -6.40 20.15
C ASN A 729 42.46 -6.11 18.65
N GLY A 730 43.18 -5.00 18.39
CA GLY A 730 43.38 -4.33 17.09
C GLY A 730 44.04 -5.08 15.92
N GLY A 731 44.27 -6.40 16.01
CA GLY A 731 44.82 -7.18 14.89
C GLY A 731 43.77 -7.71 13.90
N ARG A 732 42.58 -8.11 14.38
CA ARG A 732 41.55 -8.73 13.51
C ARG A 732 40.76 -7.72 12.68
N TYR A 733 40.72 -6.46 13.09
CA TYR A 733 39.96 -5.41 12.43
C TYR A 733 40.63 -4.94 11.13
N PHE A 734 41.95 -4.71 11.17
CA PHE A 734 42.73 -4.32 10.00
C PHE A 734 42.71 -5.39 8.90
N ASP A 735 42.79 -6.65 9.30
CA ASP A 735 42.71 -7.80 8.41
C ASP A 735 41.36 -7.86 7.68
N ARG A 736 40.23 -7.65 8.39
CA ARG A 736 38.89 -7.59 7.78
C ARG A 736 38.75 -6.43 6.81
N LEU A 737 39.25 -5.25 7.18
CA LEU A 737 39.15 -4.06 6.36
C LEU A 737 39.94 -4.21 5.04
N LEU A 738 41.09 -4.89 5.08
CA LEU A 738 41.82 -5.26 3.88
C LEU A 738 41.04 -6.26 3.01
N ILE A 739 40.53 -7.35 3.60
CA ILE A 739 39.73 -8.36 2.88
C ILE A 739 38.54 -7.72 2.17
N ASP A 740 37.81 -6.84 2.84
CA ASP A 740 36.63 -6.18 2.27
C ASP A 740 36.99 -5.26 1.11
N ASN A 741 38.05 -4.46 1.22
CA ASN A 741 38.45 -3.55 0.14
C ASN A 741 39.03 -4.30 -1.06
N ILE A 742 39.76 -5.40 -0.83
CA ILE A 742 40.24 -6.27 -1.92
C ILE A 742 39.04 -6.93 -2.62
N SER A 743 38.08 -7.47 -1.86
CA SER A 743 36.90 -8.13 -2.42
C SER A 743 35.99 -7.19 -3.21
N LYS A 744 35.99 -5.89 -2.91
CA LYS A 744 35.31 -4.84 -3.71
C LYS A 744 36.07 -4.45 -4.97
N THR A 745 37.39 -4.65 -4.99
CA THR A 745 38.27 -4.28 -6.12
C THR A 745 38.33 -5.40 -7.15
N LEU A 746 38.32 -6.65 -6.70
CA LEU A 746 38.39 -7.84 -7.55
C LEU A 746 37.01 -8.18 -8.12
N THR A 747 36.98 -8.77 -9.32
CA THR A 747 35.73 -9.12 -10.05
C THR A 747 35.47 -10.62 -10.16
N PHE A 748 36.52 -11.43 -10.22
CA PHE A 748 36.51 -12.86 -10.47
C PHE A 748 37.22 -13.65 -9.36
N LEU A 749 38.21 -13.05 -8.71
CA LEU A 749 38.99 -13.68 -7.65
C LEU A 749 38.33 -13.49 -6.27
N ASN A 750 38.26 -14.55 -5.46
CA ASN A 750 37.79 -14.46 -4.07
C ASN A 750 38.84 -13.72 -3.21
N GLY A 751 38.51 -12.50 -2.78
CA GLY A 751 39.41 -11.60 -2.05
C GLY A 751 39.83 -12.10 -0.67
N GLU A 752 38.96 -12.82 0.04
CA GLU A 752 39.28 -13.44 1.34
C GLU A 752 40.33 -14.55 1.17
N LYS A 753 40.13 -15.44 0.19
CA LYS A 753 41.10 -16.51 -0.11
C LYS A 753 42.43 -15.93 -0.58
N ALA A 754 42.41 -14.89 -1.41
CA ALA A 754 43.61 -14.20 -1.88
C ALA A 754 44.39 -13.57 -0.72
N TYR A 755 43.70 -12.90 0.20
CA TYR A 755 44.29 -12.25 1.36
C TYR A 755 45.07 -13.24 2.24
N PHE A 756 44.46 -14.36 2.64
CA PHE A 756 45.12 -15.30 3.56
C PHE A 756 46.38 -15.92 2.96
N ILE A 757 46.32 -16.30 1.68
CA ILE A 757 47.47 -16.88 0.98
C ILE A 757 48.59 -15.84 0.81
N LEU A 758 48.25 -14.62 0.37
CA LEU A 758 49.26 -13.57 0.19
C LEU A 758 49.86 -13.10 1.53
N LYS A 759 49.08 -13.11 2.61
CA LYS A 759 49.59 -12.86 3.96
C LYS A 759 50.61 -13.92 4.39
N GLU A 760 50.37 -15.18 4.04
CA GLU A 760 51.35 -16.24 4.28
C GLU A 760 52.63 -16.03 3.45
N VAL A 761 52.49 -15.62 2.18
CA VAL A 761 53.63 -15.35 1.29
C VAL A 761 54.52 -14.22 1.82
N ILE A 762 53.94 -13.08 2.20
CA ILE A 762 54.73 -11.96 2.73
C ILE A 762 55.39 -12.31 4.07
N ASN A 763 54.73 -13.12 4.91
CA ASN A 763 55.32 -13.61 6.16
C ASN A 763 56.53 -14.51 5.89
N ARG A 764 56.47 -15.41 4.90
CA ARG A 764 57.62 -16.25 4.51
C ARG A 764 58.81 -15.40 4.03
N ILE A 765 58.55 -14.39 3.22
CA ILE A 765 59.59 -13.44 2.76
C ILE A 765 60.17 -12.66 3.95
N SER A 766 59.31 -12.23 4.88
CA SER A 766 59.70 -11.50 6.07
C SER A 766 60.53 -12.32 7.03
N GLU A 767 60.20 -13.60 7.22
CA GLU A 767 60.98 -14.53 8.04
C GLU A 767 62.36 -14.79 7.43
N HIS A 768 62.45 -14.96 6.10
CA HIS A 768 63.71 -15.20 5.40
C HIS A 768 64.72 -14.05 5.58
N TYR A 769 64.26 -12.81 5.50
CA TYR A 769 65.11 -11.61 5.61
C TYR A 769 65.03 -10.91 6.98
N SER A 770 64.33 -11.50 7.96
CA SER A 770 64.06 -10.89 9.28
C SER A 770 63.53 -9.44 9.19
N LEU A 771 62.59 -9.21 8.27
CA LEU A 771 61.99 -7.89 8.06
C LEU A 771 60.88 -7.62 9.07
N VAL A 772 60.63 -6.35 9.34
CA VAL A 772 59.44 -5.88 10.05
C VAL A 772 58.46 -5.37 9.00
N ILE A 773 57.36 -6.10 8.79
CA ILE A 773 56.29 -5.71 7.87
C ILE A 773 55.55 -4.52 8.48
N GLN A 774 55.64 -3.36 7.83
CA GLN A 774 54.80 -2.21 8.17
C GLN A 774 53.44 -2.35 7.49
N ASP A 775 52.39 -1.78 8.10
CA ASP A 775 51.03 -1.85 7.56
C ASP A 775 50.93 -1.31 6.13
N GLU A 776 51.72 -0.28 5.79
CA GLU A 776 51.78 0.28 4.44
C GLU A 776 52.34 -0.72 3.41
N LEU A 777 53.38 -1.48 3.76
CA LEU A 777 53.93 -2.54 2.91
C LEU A 777 52.89 -3.63 2.69
N LEU A 778 52.23 -4.05 3.77
CA LEU A 778 51.24 -5.11 3.75
C LEU A 778 50.07 -4.73 2.83
N VAL A 779 49.54 -3.50 2.96
CA VAL A 779 48.47 -3.00 2.10
C VAL A 779 48.91 -3.01 0.63
N LYS A 780 50.07 -2.41 0.32
CA LYS A 780 50.59 -2.34 -1.06
C LYS A 780 50.80 -3.71 -1.68
N PHE A 781 51.43 -4.62 -0.92
CA PHE A 781 51.72 -5.98 -1.36
C PHE A 781 50.43 -6.76 -1.64
N ILE A 782 49.48 -6.77 -0.70
CA ILE A 782 48.26 -7.56 -0.83
C ILE A 782 47.43 -7.05 -2.01
N PHE A 783 47.23 -5.74 -2.16
CA PHE A 783 46.47 -5.18 -3.28
C PHE A 783 47.12 -5.46 -4.62
N HIS A 784 48.43 -5.19 -4.74
CA HIS A 784 49.14 -5.40 -6.00
C HIS A 784 49.10 -6.86 -6.44
N CYS A 785 49.36 -7.79 -5.51
CA CYS A 785 49.41 -9.22 -5.82
C CYS A 785 48.01 -9.79 -6.07
N SER A 786 46.97 -9.31 -5.37
CA SER A 786 45.59 -9.74 -5.63
C SER A 786 45.13 -9.38 -7.04
N CYS A 787 45.40 -8.14 -7.47
CA CYS A 787 45.10 -7.70 -8.84
C CYS A 787 45.97 -8.43 -9.88
N MET A 788 47.22 -8.74 -9.56
CA MET A 788 48.09 -9.54 -10.42
C MET A 788 47.54 -10.95 -10.64
N ILE A 789 47.14 -11.65 -9.56
CA ILE A 789 46.56 -12.99 -9.64
C ILE A 789 45.32 -12.98 -10.54
N GLU A 790 44.42 -12.01 -10.35
CA GLU A 790 43.23 -11.87 -11.17
C GLU A 790 43.56 -11.64 -12.65
N ARG A 791 44.54 -10.78 -12.98
CA ARG A 791 45.00 -10.59 -14.37
C ARG A 791 45.58 -11.87 -14.98
N VAL A 792 46.38 -12.63 -14.23
CA VAL A 792 46.98 -13.89 -14.70
C VAL A 792 45.90 -14.94 -14.96
N ILE A 793 44.86 -15.02 -14.12
CA ILE A 793 43.69 -15.89 -14.34
C ILE A 793 42.97 -15.52 -15.65
N ILE A 794 42.85 -14.22 -15.95
CA ILE A 794 42.16 -13.71 -17.15
C ILE A 794 43.07 -13.74 -18.41
N LYS A 795 44.36 -14.13 -18.26
CA LYS A 795 45.40 -14.15 -19.31
C LYS A 795 45.70 -12.77 -19.91
N GLU A 796 45.58 -11.72 -19.10
CA GLU A 796 46.05 -10.39 -19.45
C GLU A 796 47.43 -10.16 -18.84
N SER A 797 48.48 -10.17 -19.66
CA SER A 797 49.84 -9.80 -19.19
C SER A 797 50.08 -8.31 -19.41
N LEU A 798 50.58 -7.61 -18.40
CA LEU A 798 51.19 -6.30 -18.60
C LEU A 798 52.43 -6.46 -19.48
N VAL A 799 52.83 -5.41 -20.22
CA VAL A 799 54.09 -5.40 -20.99
C VAL A 799 55.03 -4.42 -20.29
N TYR A 800 56.05 -4.96 -19.62
CA TYR A 800 57.09 -4.19 -18.95
C TYR A 800 58.38 -4.29 -19.76
N LYS A 801 58.90 -3.13 -20.18
CA LYS A 801 60.18 -3.06 -20.89
C LYS A 801 61.31 -3.08 -19.85
N SER A 802 62.32 -3.94 -20.06
CA SER A 802 63.54 -4.05 -19.24
C SER A 802 63.42 -4.75 -17.87
N TYR A 803 62.56 -5.78 -17.74
CA TYR A 803 62.44 -6.56 -16.49
C TYR A 803 63.71 -7.40 -16.17
N GLU A 804 64.48 -7.79 -17.19
CA GLU A 804 65.67 -8.65 -17.08
C GLU A 804 66.83 -7.97 -16.32
N GLU A 805 67.08 -6.68 -16.56
CA GLU A 805 68.08 -5.90 -15.81
C GLU A 805 67.72 -5.79 -14.33
N ARG A 806 66.42 -5.69 -14.03
CA ARG A 806 65.93 -5.56 -12.66
C ARG A 806 66.06 -6.86 -11.86
N ILE A 807 65.68 -7.99 -12.46
CA ILE A 807 65.91 -9.32 -11.89
C ILE A 807 67.41 -9.54 -11.64
N SER A 808 68.29 -9.04 -12.52
CA SER A 808 69.74 -9.16 -12.34
C SER A 808 70.27 -8.36 -11.15
N ARG A 809 69.65 -7.23 -10.80
CA ARG A 809 70.07 -6.35 -9.69
C ARG A 809 69.72 -6.92 -8.31
N SER A 810 68.61 -7.64 -8.21
CA SER A 810 68.04 -8.17 -6.95
C SER A 810 67.74 -9.67 -7.07
N LYS A 811 68.71 -10.43 -7.59
CA LYS A 811 68.54 -11.84 -7.97
C LYS A 811 68.17 -12.77 -6.82
N GLU A 812 68.73 -12.53 -5.62
CA GLU A 812 68.43 -13.32 -4.42
C GLU A 812 66.99 -13.10 -3.95
N LEU A 813 66.57 -11.83 -3.83
CA LEU A 813 65.19 -11.49 -3.47
C LEU A 813 64.19 -12.05 -4.50
N TYR A 814 64.52 -11.99 -5.79
CA TYR A 814 63.72 -12.58 -6.85
C TYR A 814 63.51 -14.10 -6.66
N LEU A 815 64.57 -14.84 -6.31
CA LEU A 815 64.47 -16.28 -6.07
C LEU A 815 63.58 -16.60 -4.86
N VAL A 816 63.71 -15.82 -3.77
CA VAL A 816 62.90 -16.00 -2.56
C VAL A 816 61.43 -15.66 -2.80
N ILE A 817 61.14 -14.58 -3.54
CA ILE A 817 59.77 -14.23 -3.94
C ILE A 817 59.20 -15.35 -4.82
N LYS A 818 59.94 -15.79 -5.85
CA LYS A 818 59.49 -16.85 -6.75
C LYS A 818 59.21 -18.16 -6.01
N GLU A 819 60.04 -18.53 -5.05
CA GLU A 819 59.81 -19.70 -4.21
C GLU A 819 58.57 -19.54 -3.31
N SER A 820 58.42 -18.37 -2.67
CA SER A 820 57.29 -18.10 -1.77
C SER A 820 55.95 -18.09 -2.52
N PHE A 821 55.94 -17.64 -3.77
CA PHE A 821 54.76 -17.59 -4.63
C PHE A 821 54.36 -18.93 -5.26
N LYS A 822 55.14 -20.01 -5.13
CA LYS A 822 54.67 -21.36 -5.54
C LYS A 822 53.37 -21.76 -4.86
N LEU A 823 53.19 -21.33 -3.60
CA LEU A 823 51.93 -21.53 -2.86
C LEU A 823 50.73 -20.87 -3.58
N VAL A 824 50.95 -19.70 -4.18
CA VAL A 824 49.92 -18.96 -4.95
C VAL A 824 49.64 -19.68 -6.26
N GLU A 825 50.69 -20.08 -6.99
CA GLU A 825 50.57 -20.84 -8.25
C GLU A 825 49.79 -22.14 -8.07
N GLU A 826 50.10 -22.91 -7.01
CA GLU A 826 49.39 -24.14 -6.67
C GLU A 826 47.94 -23.89 -6.20
N THR A 827 47.70 -22.84 -5.42
CA THR A 827 46.37 -22.58 -4.83
C THR A 827 45.36 -22.04 -5.84
N PHE A 828 45.82 -21.29 -6.84
CA PHE A 828 44.99 -20.68 -7.87
C PHE A 828 45.13 -21.33 -9.25
N ASP A 829 45.96 -22.36 -9.39
CA ASP A 829 46.23 -23.08 -10.65
C ASP A 829 46.66 -22.14 -11.77
N ILE A 830 47.67 -21.31 -11.48
CA ILE A 830 48.23 -20.30 -12.40
C ILE A 830 49.74 -20.40 -12.52
N ILE A 831 50.28 -19.89 -13.63
CA ILE A 831 51.73 -19.75 -13.84
C ILE A 831 52.05 -18.25 -13.89
N ILE A 832 52.88 -17.78 -12.97
CA ILE A 832 53.28 -16.38 -12.88
C ILE A 832 54.55 -16.16 -13.71
N SER A 833 54.52 -15.19 -14.61
CA SER A 833 55.67 -14.87 -15.46
C SER A 833 56.78 -14.14 -14.68
N ASP A 834 58.02 -14.27 -15.14
CA ASP A 834 59.17 -13.53 -14.58
C ASP A 834 58.97 -12.01 -14.61
N MET A 835 58.14 -11.52 -15.53
CA MET A 835 57.79 -10.12 -15.62
C MET A 835 56.94 -9.62 -14.45
N GLU A 836 56.00 -10.44 -13.97
CA GLU A 836 55.15 -10.09 -12.83
C GLU A 836 55.93 -10.17 -11.51
N TYR A 837 56.86 -11.12 -11.40
CA TYR A 837 57.81 -11.16 -10.29
C TYR A 837 58.67 -9.88 -10.22
N ALA A 838 59.05 -9.30 -11.37
CA ALA A 838 59.78 -8.05 -11.39
C ALA A 838 58.98 -6.84 -10.86
N ASN A 839 57.65 -6.84 -11.01
CA ASN A 839 56.78 -5.81 -10.42
C ASN A 839 56.69 -5.94 -8.90
N ILE A 840 56.68 -7.17 -8.39
CA ILE A 840 56.65 -7.42 -6.94
C ILE A 840 57.95 -6.94 -6.29
N LEU A 841 59.11 -7.10 -6.96
CA LEU A 841 60.39 -6.58 -6.47
C LEU A 841 60.34 -5.07 -6.18
N ASP A 842 59.61 -4.30 -6.98
CA ASP A 842 59.47 -2.83 -6.82
C ASP A 842 58.86 -2.44 -5.47
N ILE A 843 57.92 -3.26 -4.99
CA ILE A 843 57.23 -3.04 -3.71
C ILE A 843 58.24 -3.11 -2.56
N PHE A 844 59.20 -4.03 -2.63
CA PHE A 844 60.22 -4.20 -1.61
C PHE A 844 61.40 -3.22 -1.78
N GLU A 845 61.85 -2.97 -3.00
CA GLU A 845 62.94 -2.03 -3.31
C GLU A 845 62.56 -0.56 -3.00
N SER A 846 61.28 -0.21 -3.07
CA SER A 846 60.80 1.13 -2.73
C SER A 846 60.75 1.41 -1.22
N GLN A 847 60.77 0.37 -0.38
CA GLN A 847 60.65 0.49 1.07
C GLN A 847 61.89 0.09 1.87
N TYR A 848 62.77 -0.73 1.28
CA TYR A 848 63.99 -1.18 1.94
C TYR A 848 65.20 -0.94 1.05
N ASP A 849 66.32 -0.55 1.68
CA ASP A 849 67.57 -0.35 0.98
C ASP A 849 68.04 -1.64 0.32
N THR A 850 68.44 -1.56 -0.96
CA THR A 850 68.81 -2.72 -1.79
C THR A 850 69.97 -3.54 -1.21
N ASP A 851 70.76 -2.97 -0.30
CA ASP A 851 71.84 -3.67 0.39
C ASP A 851 71.36 -4.66 1.45
N LYS A 852 70.10 -4.57 1.92
CA LYS A 852 69.50 -5.58 2.82
C LYS A 852 69.22 -6.93 2.15
N PHE A 853 69.19 -6.95 0.83
CA PHE A 853 68.85 -8.13 0.02
C PHE A 853 70.05 -8.73 -0.72
N LYS A 854 71.26 -8.29 -0.37
CA LYS A 854 72.52 -8.88 -0.81
C LYS A 854 73.08 -9.68 0.36
N SER A 855 72.94 -11.00 0.34
CA SER A 855 73.57 -11.89 1.34
C SER A 855 74.27 -13.08 0.70
#